data_AF-G7E697-F1
#
_entry.id   AF-G7E697-F1
#
_cell.length_a   1.000
_cell.length_b   1.000
_cell.length_c   1.000
_cell.angle_alpha   90.00
_cell.angle_beta   90.00
_cell.angle_gamma   90.00
#
_symmetry.space_group_name_H-M   'P 1'
#
loop_
_entity.id
_entity.type
_entity.pdbx_description
1 polymer ?
#
loop_
_entity_poly.entity_id
_entity_poly.type
_entity_poly.pdbx_seq_one_letter_code
_entity_poly.pdbx_strand_id
1 'polypeptide(L)'
;MSDSALSYSNLFVDTGSAVTFFNPYVPTPTAVKTPVVFNETFGSGETASGNVFRDTISLGGTGIKLKMDFGGVTYPSNPYGPGPESTNGYVGFAPQELADAVFGSGGAKPGEVKTLMTQLTADKLIDANIIGLGFVPADLQGLDGLNKGALTLGGIDKSVLKSEMTWTSRLPPIFTAVGFSAQYWSFAMEIPSLGIYKKDATASYSFIDTGATITLLQPKYFKRWFSKIEGATLSPAEQLVKVPRSSIHTIPDLDIVIEGVPFTIPGKYLLFPDSYLRRYGYDMSTAWSYVAATPQPAQFNVLGAYSLARLYVALDAQTSPPRIGFGKTTHTPHLTRLRRKDSKMLIALQIIIAAAYVADASVLKLRVHHRHRLQSHGGAFVPTKSFMASSFYTNLTIGTTHPVTYENVMLDSGSGPIYVNPYTPDRSAVASKVVLAEAFSDGTAVEAIMYRDQVAVGDLAFNLGFGGIKGSKNAKPDPTSQGGIIGLGPQGLVDDALLDGGGKPGQFLGFAAQLKASGIVKRNIIGLGFTVDDLNDALPADRHGLYIGGIDHSKLRSDIVYSPRLPAYINIHGRPREFWAVAMTIPSIGLTADKKADVYTIIDTGSTLTYLKDPYFSKWAEPIKGLAQTDYGFLSMPKSSVPLIPDLDFFISGRKFSMPGSSLVLSDEVAKTQGLDTKLAWTNIQPSLATQAGNVFGALSLTSFYVVLDADAKRIGFARTAASPL
;
A
#
# COMPACT_ATOMS: atom_id res chain seq x y z
N MET A 1 -24.49 19.71 36.00
CA MET A 1 -24.51 19.41 34.55
C MET A 1 -25.80 18.64 34.30
N SER A 2 -26.60 19.01 33.30
CA SER A 2 -27.91 18.36 33.07
C SER A 2 -27.73 16.89 32.72
N ASP A 3 -28.54 16.01 33.30
CA ASP A 3 -28.63 14.55 33.04
C ASP A 3 -29.14 14.21 31.61
N SER A 4 -28.94 15.10 30.64
CA SER A 4 -29.33 14.88 29.25
C SER A 4 -28.33 13.95 28.59
N ALA A 5 -28.80 12.77 28.17
CA ALA A 5 -28.01 11.84 27.37
C ALA A 5 -27.42 12.54 26.14
N LEU A 6 -26.12 12.37 25.92
CA LEU A 6 -25.45 12.84 24.71
C LEU A 6 -25.91 12.00 23.51
N SER A 7 -26.38 12.68 22.47
CA SER A 7 -26.79 12.04 21.22
C SER A 7 -25.69 12.20 20.18
N TYR A 8 -25.24 11.08 19.62
CA TYR A 8 -24.29 11.05 18.50
C TYR A 8 -25.07 10.75 17.21
N SER A 9 -25.12 11.71 16.30
CA SER A 9 -25.64 11.54 14.93
C SER A 9 -24.49 11.35 13.95
N ASN A 10 -24.76 10.92 12.71
CA ASN A 10 -23.74 10.74 11.66
C ASN A 10 -22.62 9.78 12.05
N LEU A 11 -22.99 8.69 12.73
CA LEU A 11 -22.09 7.57 12.92
C LEU A 11 -22.03 6.78 11.62
N PHE A 12 -20.82 6.42 11.20
CA PHE A 12 -20.62 5.59 10.03
C PHE A 12 -21.02 4.15 10.37
N VAL A 13 -21.88 3.53 9.56
CA VAL A 13 -22.24 2.11 9.72
C VAL A 13 -21.23 1.30 8.93
N ASP A 14 -20.45 0.46 9.59
CA ASP A 14 -19.31 -0.18 8.96
C ASP A 14 -19.19 -1.68 9.32
N THR A 15 -19.44 -2.54 8.33
CA THR A 15 -19.26 -4.00 8.44
C THR A 15 -17.81 -4.46 8.35
N GLY A 16 -16.90 -3.61 7.89
CA GLY A 16 -15.45 -3.82 7.91
C GLY A 16 -14.78 -3.40 9.21
N SER A 17 -15.37 -2.45 9.96
CA SER A 17 -14.83 -1.97 11.23
C SER A 17 -15.04 -2.93 12.41
N ALA A 18 -13.95 -3.21 13.11
CA ALA A 18 -13.86 -4.03 14.30
C ALA A 18 -14.43 -3.34 15.55
N VAL A 19 -14.30 -2.01 15.60
CA VAL A 19 -14.60 -1.22 16.79
C VAL A 19 -15.85 -0.36 16.56
N THR A 20 -16.80 -0.42 17.49
CA THR A 20 -17.76 0.68 17.67
C THR A 20 -17.07 1.76 18.50
N PHE A 21 -16.97 2.99 18.00
CA PHE A 21 -16.37 4.10 18.72
C PHE A 21 -17.04 5.44 18.46
N PHE A 22 -16.85 6.38 19.39
CA PHE A 22 -17.36 7.75 19.28
C PHE A 22 -16.19 8.75 19.26
N ASN A 23 -16.32 9.79 18.43
CA ASN A 23 -15.28 10.82 18.25
C ASN A 23 -15.88 12.25 18.15
N PRO A 24 -15.57 13.16 19.08
CA PRO A 24 -14.94 12.88 20.37
C PRO A 24 -15.94 12.18 21.30
N TYR A 25 -15.49 11.22 22.09
CA TYR A 25 -16.33 10.65 23.16
C TYR A 25 -16.26 11.52 24.42
N VAL A 26 -17.42 11.94 24.92
CA VAL A 26 -17.55 12.63 26.22
C VAL A 26 -18.11 11.64 27.25
N PRO A 27 -17.30 11.19 28.23
CA PRO A 27 -17.74 10.23 29.24
C PRO A 27 -18.91 10.74 30.07
N THR A 28 -19.95 9.92 30.23
CA THR A 28 -21.08 10.20 31.13
C THR A 28 -20.73 9.84 32.59
N PRO A 29 -21.58 10.20 33.58
CA PRO A 29 -21.39 9.73 34.95
C PRO A 29 -21.41 8.20 35.13
N THR A 30 -21.97 7.44 34.18
CA THR A 30 -21.98 5.97 34.19
C THR A 30 -20.81 5.35 33.42
N ALA A 31 -19.99 6.17 32.76
CA ALA A 31 -18.84 5.71 32.00
C ALA A 31 -17.73 5.19 32.92
N VAL A 32 -17.24 3.99 32.64
CA VAL A 32 -16.06 3.41 33.29
C VAL A 32 -14.97 3.23 32.24
N LYS A 33 -13.87 3.97 32.39
CA LYS A 33 -12.68 3.74 31.56
C LYS A 33 -12.08 2.37 31.88
N THR A 34 -11.88 1.53 30.87
CA THR A 34 -11.23 0.22 31.01
C THR A 34 -9.71 0.36 30.85
N PRO A 35 -8.89 -0.64 31.23
CA PRO A 35 -7.46 -0.63 30.94
C PRO A 35 -7.12 -0.89 29.47
N VAL A 36 -8.11 -1.28 28.65
CA VAL A 36 -7.93 -1.61 27.23
C VAL A 36 -7.87 -0.33 26.40
N VAL A 37 -6.97 -0.30 25.43
CA VAL A 37 -6.93 0.69 24.35
C VAL A 37 -7.29 0.02 23.03
N PHE A 38 -7.69 0.81 22.04
CA PHE A 38 -7.87 0.30 20.69
C PHE A 38 -7.03 1.12 19.71
N ASN A 39 -6.60 0.45 18.65
CA ASN A 39 -5.90 1.04 17.53
C ASN A 39 -6.36 0.30 16.26
N GLU A 40 -7.16 0.95 15.45
CA GLU A 40 -7.72 0.41 14.21
C GLU A 40 -7.21 1.21 13.02
N THR A 41 -6.64 0.52 12.04
CA THR A 41 -6.18 1.11 10.78
C THR A 41 -7.11 0.68 9.66
N PHE A 42 -7.68 1.65 8.95
CA PHE A 42 -8.61 1.42 7.85
C PHE A 42 -7.87 1.15 6.54
N GLY A 43 -8.58 0.63 5.54
CA GLY A 43 -8.02 0.40 4.20
C GLY A 43 -7.54 1.68 3.49
N SER A 44 -7.97 2.87 3.95
CA SER A 44 -7.48 4.17 3.51
C SER A 44 -6.09 4.53 4.09
N GLY A 45 -5.58 3.76 5.05
CA GLY A 45 -4.37 4.09 5.82
C GLY A 45 -4.62 5.03 7.00
N GLU A 46 -5.84 5.57 7.14
CA GLU A 46 -6.23 6.33 8.33
C GLU A 46 -6.29 5.42 9.56
N THR A 47 -6.04 6.00 10.73
CA THR A 47 -6.03 5.26 12.00
C THR A 47 -6.94 5.93 13.01
N ALA A 48 -7.80 5.15 13.66
CA ALA A 48 -8.54 5.55 14.85
C ALA A 48 -7.94 4.86 16.07
N SER A 49 -7.59 5.64 17.10
CA SER A 49 -7.10 5.11 18.36
C SER A 49 -7.69 5.85 19.55
N GLY A 50 -7.81 5.14 20.67
CA GLY A 50 -8.41 5.70 21.87
C GLY A 50 -8.47 4.72 23.02
N ASN A 51 -9.14 5.15 24.09
CA ASN A 51 -9.37 4.30 25.26
C ASN A 51 -10.69 3.56 25.08
N VAL A 52 -10.79 2.34 25.60
CA VAL A 52 -12.07 1.63 25.66
C VAL A 52 -12.81 2.05 26.94
N PHE A 53 -14.08 2.44 26.78
CA PHE A 53 -14.99 2.79 27.85
C PHE A 53 -16.14 1.80 27.91
N ARG A 54 -16.58 1.50 29.13
CA ARG A 54 -17.83 0.81 29.40
C ARG A 54 -18.88 1.83 29.77
N ASP A 55 -19.93 1.95 28.97
CA ASP A 55 -21.05 2.85 29.31
C ASP A 55 -22.39 2.30 28.78
N THR A 56 -23.48 2.95 29.16
CA THR A 56 -24.83 2.65 28.67
C THR A 56 -25.09 3.46 27.39
N ILE A 57 -25.36 2.76 26.30
CA ILE A 57 -25.76 3.37 25.03
C ILE A 57 -27.22 3.02 24.71
N SER A 58 -27.88 3.93 24.00
CA SER A 58 -29.22 3.70 23.43
C SER A 58 -29.12 3.80 21.92
N LEU A 59 -29.64 2.80 21.20
CA LEU A 59 -29.66 2.82 19.74
C LEU A 59 -30.90 3.60 19.26
N GLY A 60 -30.68 4.67 18.51
CA GLY A 60 -31.76 5.52 17.99
C GLY A 60 -32.75 4.72 17.14
N GLY A 61 -34.05 4.95 17.35
CA GLY A 61 -35.11 4.32 16.56
C GLY A 61 -35.46 2.87 16.89
N THR A 62 -34.67 2.16 17.73
CA THR A 62 -34.93 0.75 18.07
C THR A 62 -35.51 0.54 19.46
N GLY A 63 -35.36 1.53 20.36
CA GLY A 63 -35.70 1.38 21.79
C GLY A 63 -34.72 0.52 22.59
N ILE A 64 -33.67 -0.02 21.95
CA ILE A 64 -32.66 -0.85 22.60
C ILE A 64 -31.73 0.00 23.45
N LYS A 65 -31.52 -0.43 24.70
CA LYS A 65 -30.51 0.10 25.62
C LYS A 65 -29.62 -1.03 26.12
N LEU A 66 -28.32 -0.83 26.09
CA LEU A 66 -27.34 -1.81 26.56
C LEU A 66 -26.15 -1.15 27.21
N LYS A 67 -25.51 -1.89 28.12
CA LYS A 67 -24.21 -1.51 28.68
C LYS A 67 -23.14 -2.29 27.95
N MET A 68 -22.24 -1.59 27.25
CA MET A 68 -21.21 -2.24 26.44
C MET A 68 -19.87 -1.51 26.51
N ASP A 69 -18.83 -2.21 26.09
CA ASP A 69 -17.50 -1.65 25.89
C ASP A 69 -17.38 -1.11 24.46
N PHE A 70 -16.88 0.11 24.30
CA PHE A 70 -16.68 0.77 23.01
C PHE A 70 -15.47 1.71 23.03
N GLY A 71 -14.95 2.06 21.86
CA GLY A 71 -13.85 3.01 21.73
C GLY A 71 -14.29 4.46 22.00
N GLY A 72 -13.52 5.19 22.80
CA GLY A 72 -13.67 6.63 22.96
C GLY A 72 -12.40 7.35 22.51
N VAL A 73 -12.51 8.17 21.47
CA VAL A 73 -11.43 9.06 21.02
C VAL A 73 -11.51 10.33 21.84
N THR A 74 -10.49 10.60 22.67
CA THR A 74 -10.54 11.63 23.72
C THR A 74 -9.74 12.92 23.42
N TYR A 75 -9.26 13.15 22.19
CA TYR A 75 -8.47 14.36 21.83
C TYR A 75 -8.88 15.00 20.48
N PRO A 76 -8.68 16.31 20.29
CA PRO A 76 -9.38 17.11 19.29
C PRO A 76 -8.62 17.09 17.96
N SER A 77 -8.75 16.03 17.17
CA SER A 77 -8.42 16.12 15.74
C SER A 77 -9.50 16.85 14.94
N ASN A 78 -10.67 17.12 15.54
CA ASN A 78 -11.72 17.94 14.97
C ASN A 78 -11.96 19.20 15.84
N PRO A 79 -11.40 20.38 15.48
CA PRO A 79 -11.63 21.63 16.21
C PRO A 79 -13.08 22.12 16.17
N TYR A 80 -13.97 21.46 15.41
CA TYR A 80 -15.37 21.85 15.24
C TYR A 80 -16.36 21.09 16.15
N GLY A 81 -15.89 20.17 17.00
CA GLY A 81 -16.76 19.30 17.81
C GLY A 81 -17.59 18.34 16.94
N PRO A 82 -18.52 17.55 17.54
CA PRO A 82 -19.44 16.73 16.77
C PRO A 82 -20.45 17.64 16.05
N GLY A 83 -20.08 18.10 14.85
CA GLY A 83 -20.99 18.80 13.95
C GLY A 83 -21.89 17.80 13.23
N PRO A 84 -23.10 18.20 12.80
CA PRO A 84 -23.97 17.37 11.97
C PRO A 84 -23.38 17.04 10.58
N GLU A 85 -22.20 17.55 10.22
CA GLU A 85 -21.51 17.27 8.96
C GLU A 85 -20.16 16.53 9.12
N SER A 86 -19.66 16.33 10.34
CA SER A 86 -18.48 15.50 10.63
C SER A 86 -18.89 14.11 11.08
N THR A 87 -18.17 13.06 10.67
CA THR A 87 -18.41 11.70 11.17
C THR A 87 -18.11 11.65 12.67
N ASN A 88 -19.10 11.31 13.49
CA ASN A 88 -18.99 11.37 14.96
C ASN A 88 -18.51 10.03 15.56
N GLY A 89 -17.92 9.18 14.74
CA GLY A 89 -17.53 7.82 15.08
C GLY A 89 -18.12 6.77 14.13
N TYR A 90 -17.94 5.51 14.51
CA TYR A 90 -18.32 4.33 13.74
C TYR A 90 -19.16 3.40 14.60
N VAL A 91 -20.18 2.79 13.98
CA VAL A 91 -20.84 1.59 14.49
C VAL A 91 -20.25 0.40 13.75
N GLY A 92 -19.27 -0.24 14.38
CA GLY A 92 -18.58 -1.41 13.85
C GLY A 92 -19.43 -2.67 13.93
N PHE A 93 -19.57 -3.36 12.80
CA PHE A 93 -20.35 -4.57 12.60
C PHE A 93 -19.50 -5.74 12.08
N ALA A 94 -18.17 -5.63 12.14
CA ALA A 94 -17.31 -6.74 11.78
C ALA A 94 -17.49 -7.95 12.72
N PRO A 95 -17.00 -9.14 12.31
CA PRO A 95 -17.06 -10.31 13.17
C PRO A 95 -16.26 -10.12 14.48
N GLN A 96 -16.66 -10.86 15.53
CA GLN A 96 -15.99 -10.81 16.83
C GLN A 96 -14.50 -11.12 16.73
N GLU A 97 -14.10 -12.00 15.82
CA GLU A 97 -12.69 -12.36 15.65
C GLU A 97 -11.83 -11.19 15.18
N LEU A 98 -12.39 -10.25 14.41
CA LEU A 98 -11.66 -9.03 14.03
C LEU A 98 -11.53 -8.08 15.21
N ALA A 99 -12.59 -7.92 16.02
CA ALA A 99 -12.54 -7.14 17.26
C ALA A 99 -11.51 -7.70 18.24
N ASP A 100 -11.48 -9.02 18.43
CA ASP A 100 -10.50 -9.69 19.29
C ASP A 100 -9.05 -9.41 18.84
N ALA A 101 -8.81 -9.34 17.52
CA ALA A 101 -7.49 -9.00 16.99
C ALA A 101 -7.12 -7.53 17.27
N VAL A 102 -8.06 -6.60 17.05
CA VAL A 102 -7.83 -5.16 17.27
C VAL A 102 -7.64 -4.85 18.75
N PHE A 103 -8.55 -5.29 19.63
CA PHE A 103 -8.44 -5.05 21.06
C PHE A 103 -7.34 -5.88 21.73
N GLY A 104 -6.97 -7.02 21.16
CA GLY A 104 -5.87 -7.85 21.63
C GLY A 104 -4.53 -7.11 21.61
N SER A 105 -4.29 -6.27 20.59
CA SER A 105 -3.13 -5.39 20.54
C SER A 105 -3.09 -4.36 21.68
N GLY A 106 -4.26 -4.00 22.22
CA GLY A 106 -4.45 -3.08 23.34
C GLY A 106 -4.63 -3.76 24.70
N GLY A 107 -4.32 -5.06 24.81
CA GLY A 107 -4.28 -5.81 26.07
C GLY A 107 -5.55 -6.58 26.45
N ALA A 108 -6.58 -6.58 25.60
CA ALA A 108 -7.79 -7.39 25.84
C ALA A 108 -7.54 -8.88 25.53
N LYS A 109 -8.23 -9.76 26.24
CA LYS A 109 -8.32 -11.18 25.86
C LYS A 109 -9.41 -11.38 24.80
N PRO A 110 -9.33 -12.44 23.96
CA PRO A 110 -10.41 -12.78 23.04
C PRO A 110 -11.77 -12.88 23.76
N GLY A 111 -12.78 -12.20 23.23
CA GLY A 111 -14.13 -12.12 23.79
C GLY A 111 -14.30 -11.21 25.00
N GLU A 112 -13.23 -10.54 25.49
CA GLU A 112 -13.32 -9.59 26.60
C GLU A 112 -14.09 -8.33 26.19
N VAL A 113 -13.75 -7.76 25.03
CA VAL A 113 -14.46 -6.62 24.43
C VAL A 113 -15.33 -7.14 23.29
N LYS A 114 -16.64 -7.17 23.52
CA LYS A 114 -17.62 -7.71 22.55
C LYS A 114 -18.00 -6.66 21.52
N THR A 115 -18.19 -7.08 20.27
CA THR A 115 -18.83 -6.24 19.24
C THR A 115 -20.28 -5.96 19.63
N LEU A 116 -20.88 -4.93 19.03
CA LEU A 116 -22.28 -4.56 19.29
C LEU A 116 -23.22 -5.76 19.16
N MET A 117 -23.12 -6.53 18.07
CA MET A 117 -24.01 -7.68 17.84
C MET A 117 -23.78 -8.83 18.80
N THR A 118 -22.52 -9.09 19.17
CA THR A 118 -22.18 -10.11 20.18
C THR A 118 -22.73 -9.72 21.54
N GLN A 119 -22.64 -8.43 21.92
CA GLN A 119 -23.19 -7.93 23.18
C GLN A 119 -24.73 -7.97 23.17
N LEU A 120 -25.38 -7.50 22.11
CA LEU A 120 -26.85 -7.55 21.98
C LEU A 120 -27.41 -8.97 22.11
N THR A 121 -26.74 -9.94 21.47
CA THR A 121 -27.13 -11.35 21.54
C THR A 121 -26.87 -11.92 22.94
N ALA A 122 -25.72 -11.60 23.55
CA ALA A 122 -25.38 -12.06 24.90
C ALA A 122 -26.37 -11.53 25.96
N ASP A 123 -26.85 -10.29 25.79
CA ASP A 123 -27.83 -9.66 26.66
C ASP A 123 -29.28 -10.04 26.32
N LYS A 124 -29.49 -10.89 25.30
CA LYS A 124 -30.81 -11.31 24.80
C LYS A 124 -31.71 -10.14 24.39
N LEU A 125 -31.10 -9.07 23.88
CA LEU A 125 -31.79 -7.90 23.34
C LEU A 125 -32.20 -8.11 21.87
N ILE A 126 -31.60 -9.11 21.22
CA ILE A 126 -31.99 -9.63 19.91
C ILE A 126 -31.94 -11.16 19.94
N ASP A 127 -32.78 -11.81 19.14
CA ASP A 127 -32.88 -13.28 19.11
C ASP A 127 -31.68 -13.95 18.43
N ALA A 128 -31.05 -13.24 17.49
CA ALA A 128 -29.98 -13.80 16.67
C ALA A 128 -28.84 -12.82 16.40
N ASN A 129 -27.62 -13.36 16.30
CA ASN A 129 -26.47 -12.60 15.80
C ASN A 129 -26.51 -12.55 14.26
N ILE A 130 -27.55 -11.90 13.74
CA ILE A 130 -27.81 -11.69 12.32
C ILE A 130 -28.03 -10.20 12.07
N ILE A 131 -27.34 -9.67 11.06
CA ILE A 131 -27.51 -8.30 10.57
C ILE A 131 -28.10 -8.36 9.16
N GLY A 132 -29.25 -7.73 8.96
CA GLY A 132 -29.85 -7.50 7.65
C GLY A 132 -29.54 -6.09 7.13
N LEU A 133 -28.97 -5.98 5.93
CA LEU A 133 -28.63 -4.74 5.24
C LEU A 133 -29.66 -4.50 4.13
N GLY A 134 -30.64 -3.63 4.40
CA GLY A 134 -31.69 -3.23 3.48
C GLY A 134 -31.56 -1.77 3.05
N PHE A 135 -30.37 -1.35 2.65
CA PHE A 135 -30.12 0.04 2.22
C PHE A 135 -30.76 0.32 0.86
N VAL A 136 -31.04 1.60 0.60
CA VAL A 136 -31.46 2.05 -0.72
C VAL A 136 -30.49 3.09 -1.28
N PRO A 137 -30.36 3.22 -2.62
CA PRO A 137 -29.36 4.13 -3.22
C PRO A 137 -29.55 5.62 -2.86
N ALA A 138 -30.75 6.00 -2.38
CA ALA A 138 -31.04 7.36 -1.94
C ALA A 138 -30.39 7.68 -0.58
N ASP A 139 -30.16 6.68 0.28
CA ASP A 139 -29.58 6.88 1.62
C ASP A 139 -28.14 7.42 1.53
N LEU A 140 -27.43 7.10 0.45
CA LEU A 140 -26.03 7.49 0.23
C LEU A 140 -25.83 8.90 -0.36
N GLN A 141 -26.92 9.64 -0.58
CA GLN A 141 -26.86 11.00 -1.16
C GLN A 141 -26.76 12.09 -0.07
N GLY A 142 -26.92 11.71 1.21
CA GLY A 142 -26.84 12.61 2.36
C GLY A 142 -27.83 13.78 2.31
N LEU A 143 -28.95 13.62 1.61
CA LEU A 143 -30.05 14.58 1.66
C LEU A 143 -30.80 14.33 2.96
N ASP A 144 -30.82 15.33 3.85
CA ASP A 144 -31.47 15.25 5.15
C ASP A 144 -32.89 14.66 5.04
N GLY A 145 -33.18 13.66 5.87
CA GLY A 145 -34.53 13.11 6.04
C GLY A 145 -34.92 11.92 5.16
N LEU A 146 -34.03 11.36 4.34
CA LEU A 146 -34.32 10.13 3.59
C LEU A 146 -33.93 8.88 4.39
N ASN A 147 -34.68 8.55 5.45
CA ASN A 147 -34.57 7.25 6.12
C ASN A 147 -35.33 6.18 5.32
N LYS A 148 -34.83 5.83 4.13
CA LYS A 148 -35.55 4.97 3.18
C LYS A 148 -35.09 3.51 3.21
N GLY A 149 -33.85 3.25 3.60
CA GLY A 149 -33.33 1.92 3.94
C GLY A 149 -33.18 1.72 5.44
N ALA A 150 -32.90 0.50 5.85
CA ALA A 150 -32.75 0.16 7.27
C ALA A 150 -31.76 -0.98 7.52
N LEU A 151 -31.18 -0.97 8.72
CA LEU A 151 -30.54 -2.14 9.32
C LEU A 151 -31.59 -2.96 10.08
N THR A 152 -31.58 -4.27 9.90
CA THR A 152 -32.32 -5.20 10.75
C THR A 152 -31.34 -5.87 11.70
N LEU A 153 -31.49 -5.65 13.01
CA LEU A 153 -30.71 -6.35 14.03
C LEU A 153 -31.52 -7.54 14.53
N GLY A 154 -30.91 -8.73 14.59
CA GLY A 154 -31.61 -9.92 15.07
C GLY A 154 -32.25 -10.78 13.98
N GLY A 155 -32.12 -10.42 12.71
CA GLY A 155 -32.79 -11.17 11.63
C GLY A 155 -32.73 -10.51 10.26
N ILE A 156 -33.70 -10.90 9.43
CA ILE A 156 -33.83 -10.49 8.02
C ILE A 156 -35.21 -9.87 7.84
N ASP A 157 -35.26 -8.67 7.28
CA ASP A 157 -36.49 -8.04 6.83
C ASP A 157 -36.94 -8.65 5.50
N LYS A 158 -37.90 -9.56 5.57
CA LYS A 158 -38.46 -10.22 4.39
C LYS A 158 -39.35 -9.30 3.55
N SER A 159 -39.80 -8.15 4.08
CA SER A 159 -40.72 -7.26 3.36
C SER A 159 -40.06 -6.55 2.17
N VAL A 160 -38.74 -6.32 2.25
CA VAL A 160 -37.95 -5.69 1.17
C VAL A 160 -37.42 -6.68 0.14
N LEU A 161 -37.48 -7.99 0.42
CA LEU A 161 -37.01 -9.05 -0.49
C LEU A 161 -37.96 -9.26 -1.67
N LYS A 162 -37.37 -9.53 -2.83
CA LYS A 162 -38.02 -9.90 -4.10
C LYS A 162 -37.48 -11.23 -4.65
N SER A 163 -36.63 -11.90 -3.90
CA SER A 163 -36.17 -13.26 -4.14
C SER A 163 -35.95 -13.98 -2.81
N GLU A 164 -35.80 -15.30 -2.88
CA GLU A 164 -35.16 -16.05 -1.79
C GLU A 164 -33.73 -15.55 -1.53
N MET A 165 -33.25 -15.84 -0.33
CA MET A 165 -31.86 -15.57 0.07
C MET A 165 -30.94 -16.67 -0.45
N THR A 166 -29.87 -16.29 -1.16
CA THR A 166 -28.77 -17.18 -1.54
C THR A 166 -27.66 -17.08 -0.50
N TRP A 167 -27.34 -18.19 0.14
CA TRP A 167 -26.33 -18.24 1.21
C TRP A 167 -25.00 -18.82 0.73
N THR A 168 -23.90 -18.19 1.12
CA THR A 168 -22.52 -18.70 0.96
C THR A 168 -21.83 -18.72 2.32
N SER A 169 -20.98 -19.71 2.55
CA SER A 169 -20.14 -19.74 3.76
C SER A 169 -19.15 -18.57 3.75
N ARG A 170 -18.86 -18.03 4.94
CA ARG A 170 -17.80 -17.04 5.14
C ARG A 170 -16.45 -17.71 4.87
N LEU A 171 -15.57 -17.02 4.15
CA LEU A 171 -14.23 -17.53 3.89
C LEU A 171 -13.35 -17.46 5.15
N PRO A 172 -12.28 -18.27 5.22
CA PRO A 172 -11.27 -18.15 6.26
C PRO A 172 -10.62 -16.76 6.32
N PRO A 173 -9.88 -16.45 7.39
CA PRO A 173 -9.15 -15.19 7.50
C PRO A 173 -8.19 -14.99 6.33
N ILE A 174 -8.03 -13.74 5.91
CA ILE A 174 -6.96 -13.36 4.98
C ILE A 174 -5.72 -13.04 5.80
N PHE A 175 -4.58 -13.57 5.35
CA PHE A 175 -3.28 -13.17 5.87
C PHE A 175 -2.78 -12.02 5.01
N THR A 176 -2.59 -10.86 5.62
CA THR A 176 -1.92 -9.75 4.94
C THR A 176 -0.42 -10.04 4.88
N ALA A 177 0.30 -9.32 4.02
CA ALA A 177 1.76 -9.44 3.88
C ALA A 177 2.52 -9.20 5.20
N VAL A 178 1.90 -8.52 6.17
CA VAL A 178 2.45 -8.26 7.52
C VAL A 178 2.05 -9.33 8.56
N GLY A 179 1.50 -10.47 8.13
CA GLY A 179 1.13 -11.56 9.04
C GLY A 179 -0.12 -11.30 9.88
N PHE A 180 -0.79 -10.17 9.70
CA PHE A 180 -2.09 -9.90 10.33
C PHE A 180 -3.14 -10.82 9.70
N SER A 181 -3.79 -11.62 10.54
CA SER A 181 -4.92 -12.46 10.14
C SER A 181 -6.20 -11.68 10.43
N ALA A 182 -6.81 -11.13 9.39
CA ALA A 182 -8.07 -10.42 9.50
C ALA A 182 -9.24 -11.32 9.09
N GLN A 183 -10.26 -11.42 9.94
CA GLN A 183 -11.49 -12.15 9.63
C GLN A 183 -12.62 -11.16 9.33
N TYR A 184 -12.81 -10.87 8.05
CA TYR A 184 -13.92 -10.04 7.56
C TYR A 184 -15.17 -10.86 7.25
N TRP A 185 -16.27 -10.19 6.92
CA TRP A 185 -17.42 -10.77 6.23
C TRP A 185 -17.07 -11.10 4.78
N SER A 186 -16.20 -12.10 4.60
CA SER A 186 -15.66 -12.50 3.32
C SER A 186 -16.39 -13.68 2.69
N PHE A 187 -16.47 -13.71 1.36
CA PHE A 187 -17.11 -14.74 0.55
C PHE A 187 -16.39 -14.89 -0.79
N ALA A 188 -16.63 -15.99 -1.49
CA ALA A 188 -16.13 -16.19 -2.85
C ALA A 188 -17.10 -15.53 -3.84
N MET A 189 -16.72 -14.37 -4.38
CA MET A 189 -17.47 -13.66 -5.42
C MET A 189 -17.02 -14.12 -6.80
N GLU A 190 -17.97 -14.48 -7.66
CA GLU A 190 -17.68 -14.73 -9.07
C GLU A 190 -18.14 -13.54 -9.91
N ILE A 191 -17.32 -13.16 -10.89
CA ILE A 191 -17.68 -12.21 -11.94
C ILE A 191 -17.15 -12.80 -13.26
N PRO A 192 -17.88 -13.79 -13.84
CA PRO A 192 -17.41 -14.52 -15.01
C PRO A 192 -17.03 -13.62 -16.19
N SER A 193 -17.75 -12.51 -16.40
CA SER A 193 -17.45 -11.55 -17.46
C SER A 193 -16.08 -10.85 -17.35
N LEU A 194 -15.47 -10.87 -16.16
CA LEU A 194 -14.13 -10.35 -15.88
C LEU A 194 -13.09 -11.47 -15.71
N GLY A 195 -13.54 -12.73 -15.73
CA GLY A 195 -12.71 -13.90 -15.48
C GLY A 195 -12.42 -14.15 -14.01
N ILE A 196 -13.27 -13.66 -13.10
CA ILE A 196 -13.23 -14.00 -11.68
C ILE A 196 -14.13 -15.23 -11.47
N TYR A 197 -13.56 -16.32 -10.98
CA TYR A 197 -14.25 -17.60 -10.76
C TYR A 197 -14.01 -18.11 -9.34
N LYS A 198 -14.99 -18.81 -8.77
CA LYS A 198 -14.92 -19.33 -7.38
C LYS A 198 -13.74 -20.29 -7.17
N LYS A 199 -13.34 -21.01 -8.22
CA LYS A 199 -12.19 -21.93 -8.21
C LYS A 199 -10.84 -21.23 -8.02
N ASP A 200 -10.77 -19.93 -8.33
CA ASP A 200 -9.59 -19.11 -8.08
C ASP A 200 -9.79 -18.41 -6.73
N ALA A 201 -9.28 -19.06 -5.68
CA ALA A 201 -9.50 -18.62 -4.29
C ALA A 201 -8.97 -17.20 -4.03
N THR A 202 -7.89 -16.80 -4.71
CA THR A 202 -7.33 -15.45 -4.60
C THR A 202 -8.18 -14.44 -5.36
N ALA A 203 -8.52 -14.73 -6.61
CA ALA A 203 -9.30 -13.80 -7.43
C ALA A 203 -10.72 -13.56 -6.89
N SER A 204 -11.34 -14.60 -6.34
CA SER A 204 -12.71 -14.55 -5.83
C SER A 204 -12.82 -14.06 -4.39
N TYR A 205 -11.71 -13.94 -3.65
CA TYR A 205 -11.73 -13.46 -2.26
C TYR A 205 -12.30 -12.04 -2.22
N SER A 206 -13.45 -11.90 -1.60
CA SER A 206 -14.18 -10.63 -1.54
C SER A 206 -14.82 -10.46 -0.18
N PHE A 207 -15.07 -9.23 0.25
CA PHE A 207 -15.82 -8.98 1.48
C PHE A 207 -16.83 -7.85 1.36
N ILE A 208 -17.79 -7.88 2.29
CA ILE A 208 -18.83 -6.87 2.44
C ILE A 208 -18.31 -5.76 3.34
N ASP A 209 -18.29 -4.54 2.83
CA ASP A 209 -17.78 -3.39 3.56
C ASP A 209 -18.71 -2.19 3.32
N THR A 210 -19.55 -1.89 4.31
CA THR A 210 -20.40 -0.70 4.28
C THR A 210 -19.61 0.58 4.59
N GLY A 211 -18.42 0.44 5.21
CA GLY A 211 -17.35 1.44 5.36
C GLY A 211 -16.85 1.98 4.03
N ALA A 212 -16.62 1.06 3.09
CA ALA A 212 -16.22 1.40 1.73
C ALA A 212 -17.39 2.01 0.94
N THR A 213 -17.27 3.28 0.56
CA THR A 213 -18.27 3.92 -0.33
C THR A 213 -18.33 3.21 -1.70
N ILE A 214 -17.17 2.80 -2.21
CA ILE A 214 -16.94 2.34 -3.58
C ILE A 214 -16.78 0.81 -3.67
N THR A 215 -17.05 0.25 -4.84
CA THR A 215 -16.73 -1.15 -5.14
C THR A 215 -15.29 -1.24 -5.61
N LEU A 216 -14.49 -2.07 -4.95
CA LEU A 216 -13.09 -2.26 -5.30
C LEU A 216 -12.90 -3.62 -5.97
N LEU A 217 -12.24 -3.64 -7.12
CA LEU A 217 -11.83 -4.86 -7.81
C LEU A 217 -10.31 -4.96 -7.78
N GLN A 218 -9.77 -6.18 -7.73
CA GLN A 218 -8.32 -6.34 -7.85
C GLN A 218 -7.83 -5.71 -9.16
N PRO A 219 -6.63 -5.10 -9.20
CA PRO A 219 -6.22 -4.22 -10.31
C PRO A 219 -6.27 -4.89 -11.68
N LYS A 220 -5.94 -6.18 -11.76
CA LYS A 220 -6.05 -6.99 -12.98
C LYS A 220 -7.49 -7.06 -13.52
N TYR A 221 -8.48 -7.22 -12.64
CA TYR A 221 -9.88 -7.34 -13.04
C TYR A 221 -10.53 -5.97 -13.24
N PHE A 222 -10.16 -4.99 -12.41
CA PHE A 222 -10.52 -3.59 -12.65
C PHE A 222 -10.07 -3.14 -14.05
N LYS A 223 -8.81 -3.39 -14.43
CA LYS A 223 -8.28 -3.05 -15.76
C LYS A 223 -9.11 -3.65 -16.90
N ARG A 224 -9.56 -4.91 -16.75
CA ARG A 224 -10.44 -5.59 -17.73
C ARG A 224 -11.84 -5.00 -17.80
N TRP A 225 -12.37 -4.53 -16.67
CA TRP A 225 -13.67 -3.86 -16.62
C TRP A 225 -13.56 -2.46 -17.24
N PHE A 226 -12.59 -1.67 -16.81
CA PHE A 226 -12.30 -0.32 -17.27
C PHE A 226 -12.01 -0.25 -18.78
N SER A 227 -11.24 -1.20 -19.33
CA SER A 227 -10.88 -1.22 -20.76
C SER A 227 -12.06 -1.41 -21.71
N LYS A 228 -13.26 -1.75 -21.20
CA LYS A 228 -14.47 -1.92 -22.00
C LYS A 228 -15.32 -0.64 -22.08
N ILE A 229 -14.98 0.41 -21.34
CA ILE A 229 -15.76 1.65 -21.26
C ILE A 229 -15.20 2.66 -22.26
N GLU A 230 -15.99 3.00 -23.28
CA GLU A 230 -15.53 3.84 -24.38
C GLU A 230 -15.24 5.28 -23.90
N GLY A 231 -14.01 5.75 -24.14
CA GLY A 231 -13.58 7.10 -23.78
C GLY A 231 -13.52 7.38 -22.28
N ALA A 232 -13.63 6.36 -21.43
CA ALA A 232 -13.42 6.52 -20.00
C ALA A 232 -11.96 6.82 -19.69
N THR A 233 -11.75 7.65 -18.67
CA THR A 233 -10.43 7.97 -18.12
C THR A 233 -10.44 7.76 -16.62
N LEU A 234 -9.31 7.40 -16.02
CA LEU A 234 -9.16 7.46 -14.57
C LEU A 234 -8.75 8.88 -14.19
N SER A 235 -9.33 9.41 -13.12
CA SER A 235 -8.97 10.71 -12.60
C SER A 235 -7.82 10.57 -11.60
N PRO A 236 -6.65 11.18 -11.83
CA PRO A 236 -5.50 11.01 -10.94
C PRO A 236 -5.72 11.56 -9.53
N ALA A 237 -6.50 12.65 -9.39
CA ALA A 237 -6.74 13.29 -8.11
C ALA A 237 -7.70 12.48 -7.23
N GLU A 238 -8.77 11.94 -7.83
CA GLU A 238 -9.84 11.27 -7.09
C GLU A 238 -9.75 9.74 -7.16
N GLN A 239 -8.88 9.19 -8.03
CA GLN A 239 -8.74 7.75 -8.27
C GLN A 239 -10.06 7.07 -8.69
N LEU A 240 -10.94 7.83 -9.32
CA LEU A 240 -12.26 7.40 -9.81
C LEU A 240 -12.31 7.43 -11.34
N VAL A 241 -13.17 6.60 -11.93
CA VAL A 241 -13.34 6.53 -13.39
C VAL A 241 -14.34 7.60 -13.86
N LYS A 242 -13.86 8.52 -14.70
CA LYS A 242 -14.68 9.46 -15.48
C LYS A 242 -15.18 8.76 -16.74
N VAL A 243 -16.48 8.85 -17.00
CA VAL A 243 -17.13 8.27 -18.18
C VAL A 243 -17.83 9.38 -18.96
N PRO A 244 -17.54 9.56 -20.27
CA PRO A 244 -18.32 10.47 -21.10
C PRO A 244 -19.80 10.09 -21.01
N ARG A 245 -20.70 11.07 -20.84
CA ARG A 245 -22.14 10.78 -20.70
C ARG A 245 -22.71 10.01 -21.89
N SER A 246 -22.16 10.25 -23.09
CA SER A 246 -22.47 9.48 -24.30
C SER A 246 -22.12 8.00 -24.19
N SER A 247 -21.10 7.65 -23.40
CA SER A 247 -20.54 6.30 -23.27
C SER A 247 -21.12 5.49 -22.11
N ILE A 248 -22.10 6.02 -21.35
CA ILE A 248 -22.70 5.30 -20.21
C ILE A 248 -23.24 3.92 -20.60
N HIS A 249 -23.74 3.79 -21.84
CA HIS A 249 -24.26 2.52 -22.37
C HIS A 249 -23.18 1.45 -22.62
N THR A 250 -21.90 1.84 -22.63
CA THR A 250 -20.75 0.93 -22.82
C THR A 250 -20.22 0.37 -21.50
N ILE A 251 -20.67 0.90 -20.35
CA ILE A 251 -20.21 0.44 -19.04
C ILE A 251 -20.62 -1.03 -18.86
N PRO A 252 -19.67 -1.96 -18.63
CA PRO A 252 -20.00 -3.35 -18.39
C PRO A 252 -20.76 -3.51 -17.08
N ASP A 253 -21.74 -4.41 -17.10
CA ASP A 253 -22.41 -4.90 -15.91
C ASP A 253 -21.38 -5.60 -14.97
N LEU A 254 -21.66 -5.57 -13.67
CA LEU A 254 -21.06 -6.50 -12.72
C LEU A 254 -22.00 -7.69 -12.55
N ASP A 255 -21.73 -8.78 -13.26
CA ASP A 255 -22.48 -10.04 -13.21
C ASP A 255 -22.05 -10.91 -12.02
N ILE A 256 -22.29 -10.40 -10.82
CA ILE A 256 -21.95 -11.10 -9.58
C ILE A 256 -22.72 -12.42 -9.51
N VAL A 257 -22.02 -13.54 -9.37
CA VAL A 257 -22.62 -14.87 -9.18
C VAL A 257 -22.23 -15.41 -7.81
N ILE A 258 -23.23 -15.76 -7.01
CA ILE A 258 -23.07 -16.36 -5.68
C ILE A 258 -23.78 -17.71 -5.70
N GLU A 259 -23.06 -18.79 -5.44
CA GLU A 259 -23.60 -20.17 -5.48
C GLU A 259 -24.45 -20.45 -6.74
N GLY A 260 -23.99 -19.99 -7.90
CA GLY A 260 -24.67 -20.15 -9.19
C GLY A 260 -25.87 -19.22 -9.42
N VAL A 261 -26.23 -18.37 -8.45
CA VAL A 261 -27.33 -17.40 -8.57
C VAL A 261 -26.78 -16.02 -8.97
N PRO A 262 -27.28 -15.42 -10.07
CA PRO A 262 -26.80 -14.12 -10.53
C PRO A 262 -27.49 -12.93 -9.82
N PHE A 263 -26.66 -11.99 -9.39
CA PHE A 263 -26.97 -10.69 -8.78
C PHE A 263 -26.34 -9.55 -9.61
N THR A 264 -26.77 -9.44 -10.87
CA THR A 264 -26.20 -8.47 -11.82
C THR A 264 -26.53 -7.03 -11.44
N ILE A 265 -25.52 -6.17 -11.39
CA ILE A 265 -25.67 -4.71 -11.32
C ILE A 265 -25.35 -4.15 -12.72
N PRO A 266 -26.35 -3.65 -13.47
CA PRO A 266 -26.12 -3.08 -14.78
C PRO A 266 -25.17 -1.89 -14.76
N GLY A 267 -24.34 -1.75 -15.78
CA GLY A 267 -23.25 -0.76 -15.82
C GLY A 267 -23.69 0.68 -15.54
N LYS A 268 -24.85 1.10 -16.04
CA LYS A 268 -25.41 2.44 -15.77
C LYS A 268 -25.71 2.72 -14.29
N TYR A 269 -25.85 1.69 -13.47
CA TYR A 269 -26.06 1.82 -12.03
C TYR A 269 -24.77 1.78 -11.22
N LEU A 270 -23.62 1.56 -11.86
CA LEU A 270 -22.28 1.65 -11.27
C LEU A 270 -21.75 3.10 -11.21
N LEU A 271 -22.63 4.08 -11.44
CA LEU A 271 -22.32 5.50 -11.46
C LEU A 271 -22.83 6.17 -10.20
N PHE A 272 -22.08 7.15 -9.70
CA PHE A 272 -22.58 8.08 -8.69
C PHE A 272 -23.76 8.90 -9.25
N PRO A 273 -24.77 9.20 -8.43
CA PRO A 273 -25.86 10.06 -8.84
C PRO A 273 -25.40 11.51 -8.99
N ASP A 274 -26.03 12.26 -9.91
CA ASP A 274 -25.72 13.67 -10.16
C ASP A 274 -25.80 14.55 -8.89
N SER A 275 -26.65 14.21 -7.92
CA SER A 275 -26.75 14.89 -6.62
C SER A 275 -25.46 14.75 -5.81
N TYR A 276 -24.87 13.56 -5.78
CA TYR A 276 -23.58 13.30 -5.13
C TYR A 276 -22.48 14.11 -5.82
N LEU A 277 -22.43 14.06 -7.15
CA LEU A 277 -21.43 14.81 -7.93
C LEU A 277 -21.50 16.32 -7.65
N ARG A 278 -22.71 16.89 -7.64
CA ARG A 278 -22.93 18.31 -7.37
C ARG A 278 -22.54 18.70 -5.95
N ARG A 279 -22.82 17.85 -4.96
CA ARG A 279 -22.47 18.09 -3.55
C ARG A 279 -20.97 18.18 -3.34
N TYR A 280 -20.22 17.29 -3.98
CA TYR A 280 -18.77 17.20 -3.83
C TYR A 280 -17.98 17.96 -4.92
N GLY A 281 -18.65 18.79 -5.71
CA GLY A 281 -17.99 19.67 -6.69
C GLY A 281 -17.37 18.93 -7.89
N TYR A 282 -17.79 17.71 -8.17
CA TYR A 282 -17.31 16.94 -9.32
C TYR A 282 -17.78 17.56 -10.63
N ASP A 283 -16.97 17.36 -11.68
CA ASP A 283 -17.30 17.74 -13.05
C ASP A 283 -18.58 17.02 -13.52
N MET A 284 -19.64 17.80 -13.67
CA MET A 284 -20.97 17.33 -14.08
C MET A 284 -21.06 17.03 -15.58
N SER A 285 -20.10 17.45 -16.40
CA SER A 285 -20.09 17.15 -17.84
C SER A 285 -19.79 15.68 -18.13
N THR A 286 -19.13 15.00 -17.18
CA THR A 286 -18.89 13.56 -17.19
C THR A 286 -19.76 12.84 -16.15
N ALA A 287 -20.00 11.56 -16.38
CA ALA A 287 -20.44 10.65 -15.32
C ALA A 287 -19.23 10.09 -14.57
N TRP A 288 -19.43 9.65 -13.34
CA TRP A 288 -18.36 9.10 -12.51
C TRP A 288 -18.77 7.75 -11.94
N SER A 289 -17.91 6.75 -12.09
CA SER A 289 -18.13 5.41 -11.56
C SER A 289 -17.66 5.28 -10.12
N TYR A 290 -18.40 4.52 -9.32
CA TYR A 290 -17.97 4.11 -7.98
C TYR A 290 -17.22 2.77 -7.98
N VAL A 291 -16.87 2.21 -9.15
CA VAL A 291 -15.98 1.06 -9.27
C VAL A 291 -14.55 1.54 -9.45
N ALA A 292 -13.64 1.05 -8.61
CA ALA A 292 -12.21 1.38 -8.66
C ALA A 292 -11.33 0.12 -8.47
N ALA A 293 -10.01 0.29 -8.63
CA ALA A 293 -9.04 -0.74 -8.27
C ALA A 293 -8.79 -0.76 -6.76
N THR A 294 -8.56 -1.94 -6.18
CA THR A 294 -7.94 -2.00 -4.84
C THR A 294 -6.51 -1.45 -4.89
N PRO A 295 -6.04 -0.78 -3.83
CA PRO A 295 -4.64 -0.39 -3.72
C PRO A 295 -3.74 -1.63 -3.73
N GLN A 296 -2.63 -1.60 -4.46
CA GLN A 296 -1.63 -2.67 -4.43
C GLN A 296 -0.97 -2.71 -3.03
N PRO A 297 -0.57 -3.89 -2.51
CA PRO A 297 -0.62 -5.22 -3.12
C PRO A 297 -1.92 -6.00 -2.82
N ALA A 298 -3.04 -5.33 -2.50
CA ALA A 298 -4.25 -6.01 -2.03
C ALA A 298 -4.81 -7.02 -3.06
N GLN A 299 -4.95 -8.27 -2.63
CA GLN A 299 -5.43 -9.40 -3.43
C GLN A 299 -6.88 -9.78 -3.12
N PHE A 300 -7.74 -8.80 -2.88
CA PHE A 300 -9.15 -9.01 -2.57
C PHE A 300 -10.04 -8.05 -3.35
N ASN A 301 -11.35 -8.30 -3.38
CA ASN A 301 -12.35 -7.36 -3.87
C ASN A 301 -13.23 -6.87 -2.70
N VAL A 302 -13.88 -5.73 -2.87
CA VAL A 302 -14.77 -5.14 -1.86
C VAL A 302 -16.08 -4.76 -2.51
N LEU A 303 -17.20 -5.26 -1.98
CA LEU A 303 -18.52 -4.73 -2.31
C LEU A 303 -18.86 -3.61 -1.34
N GLY A 304 -18.68 -2.37 -1.82
CA GLY A 304 -18.97 -1.16 -1.07
C GLY A 304 -20.45 -0.76 -1.04
N ALA A 305 -20.77 0.22 -0.21
CA ALA A 305 -22.10 0.71 0.11
C ALA A 305 -23.00 0.94 -1.11
N TYR A 306 -22.50 1.55 -2.19
CA TYR A 306 -23.29 1.81 -3.40
C TYR A 306 -23.76 0.54 -4.12
N SER A 307 -22.92 -0.51 -4.14
CA SER A 307 -23.33 -1.82 -4.66
C SER A 307 -24.25 -2.54 -3.69
N LEU A 308 -23.96 -2.45 -2.38
CA LEU A 308 -24.76 -3.08 -1.34
C LEU A 308 -26.19 -2.51 -1.30
N ALA A 309 -26.38 -1.22 -1.56
CA ALA A 309 -27.70 -0.58 -1.69
C ALA A 309 -28.54 -1.09 -2.89
N ARG A 310 -27.99 -1.94 -3.76
CA ARG A 310 -28.71 -2.61 -4.84
C ARG A 310 -29.15 -4.02 -4.47
N LEU A 311 -28.70 -4.54 -3.35
CA LEU A 311 -28.92 -5.91 -2.89
C LEU A 311 -29.52 -5.88 -1.49
N TYR A 312 -30.09 -6.98 -1.06
CA TYR A 312 -30.26 -7.26 0.35
C TYR A 312 -29.11 -8.16 0.78
N VAL A 313 -28.41 -7.83 1.85
CA VAL A 313 -27.32 -8.65 2.38
C VAL A 313 -27.62 -9.03 3.83
N ALA A 314 -27.45 -10.30 4.17
CA ALA A 314 -27.56 -10.78 5.55
C ALA A 314 -26.22 -11.34 6.03
N LEU A 315 -25.77 -10.91 7.20
CA LEU A 315 -24.55 -11.37 7.84
C LEU A 315 -24.95 -12.23 9.03
N ASP A 316 -24.71 -13.54 8.96
CA ASP A 316 -25.17 -14.51 9.96
C ASP A 316 -23.96 -15.12 10.68
N ALA A 317 -23.75 -14.68 11.92
CA ALA A 317 -22.66 -15.14 12.78
C ALA A 317 -23.03 -16.40 13.58
N GLN A 318 -24.28 -16.89 13.52
CA GLN A 318 -24.73 -18.00 14.37
C GLN A 318 -24.35 -19.37 13.80
N THR A 319 -24.06 -19.46 12.51
CA THR A 319 -23.64 -20.71 11.89
C THR A 319 -22.16 -20.97 12.10
N SER A 320 -21.75 -22.23 11.94
CA SER A 320 -20.35 -22.64 11.96
C SER A 320 -20.02 -23.43 10.67
N PRO A 321 -19.28 -22.84 9.70
CA PRO A 321 -18.78 -21.46 9.71
C PRO A 321 -19.91 -20.42 9.61
N PRO A 322 -19.68 -19.15 10.01
CA PRO A 322 -20.59 -18.04 9.70
C PRO A 322 -20.89 -17.97 8.21
N ARG A 323 -21.99 -17.34 7.82
CA ARG A 323 -22.44 -17.28 6.42
C ARG A 323 -22.97 -15.90 6.04
N ILE A 324 -22.99 -15.65 4.73
CA ILE A 324 -23.45 -14.40 4.13
C ILE A 324 -24.57 -14.74 3.14
N GLY A 325 -25.68 -14.03 3.25
CA GLY A 325 -26.86 -14.19 2.43
C GLY A 325 -27.05 -13.02 1.48
N PHE A 326 -27.50 -13.29 0.26
CA PHE A 326 -27.81 -12.28 -0.76
C PHE A 326 -29.23 -12.44 -1.27
N GLY A 327 -29.98 -11.34 -1.33
CA GLY A 327 -31.34 -11.27 -1.84
C GLY A 327 -31.52 -10.12 -2.82
N LYS A 328 -32.51 -10.23 -3.70
CA LYS A 328 -32.91 -9.14 -4.59
C LYS A 328 -33.92 -8.25 -3.89
N THR A 329 -33.87 -6.95 -4.15
CA THR A 329 -34.84 -5.94 -3.68
C THR A 329 -35.51 -5.27 -4.87
N THR A 330 -36.42 -4.33 -4.62
CA THR A 330 -36.94 -3.43 -5.65
C THR A 330 -35.87 -2.56 -6.31
N HIS A 331 -34.70 -2.41 -5.66
CA HIS A 331 -33.57 -1.65 -6.18
C HIS A 331 -32.55 -2.53 -6.91
N THR A 332 -32.70 -3.86 -6.86
CA THR A 332 -31.95 -4.78 -7.71
C THR A 332 -32.48 -4.67 -9.13
N PRO A 333 -31.67 -4.19 -10.08
CA PRO A 333 -32.17 -3.96 -11.43
C PRO A 333 -32.58 -5.27 -12.11
N HIS A 334 -33.79 -5.31 -12.68
CA HIS A 334 -34.20 -6.43 -13.51
C HIS A 334 -33.46 -6.37 -14.85
N LEU A 335 -32.77 -7.45 -15.23
CA LEU A 335 -32.38 -7.66 -16.61
C LEU A 335 -33.66 -7.86 -17.43
N THR A 336 -34.10 -6.84 -18.17
CA THR A 336 -35.02 -7.04 -19.29
C THR A 336 -34.35 -8.04 -20.22
N ARG A 337 -34.93 -9.25 -20.32
CA ARG A 337 -34.47 -10.40 -21.13
C ARG A 337 -33.73 -9.96 -22.41
N LEU A 338 -32.40 -9.85 -22.35
CA LEU A 338 -31.54 -9.88 -23.53
C LEU A 338 -31.20 -11.33 -23.84
N ARG A 339 -31.21 -11.64 -25.14
CA ARG A 339 -31.39 -12.97 -25.74
C ARG A 339 -30.38 -14.02 -25.24
N ARG A 340 -30.93 -15.17 -24.85
CA ARG A 340 -30.28 -16.38 -24.31
C ARG A 340 -29.38 -17.17 -25.30
N LYS A 341 -28.86 -16.55 -26.36
CA LYS A 341 -28.18 -17.30 -27.46
C LYS A 341 -26.65 -17.44 -27.34
N ASP A 342 -25.97 -16.67 -26.49
CA ASP A 342 -24.50 -16.60 -26.57
C ASP A 342 -23.74 -17.40 -25.49
N SER A 343 -24.43 -18.05 -24.55
CA SER A 343 -23.79 -18.77 -23.43
C SER A 343 -23.05 -20.05 -23.85
N LYS A 344 -23.37 -20.62 -25.01
CA LYS A 344 -22.72 -21.85 -25.51
C LYS A 344 -21.36 -21.60 -26.17
N MET A 345 -21.09 -20.37 -26.62
CA MET A 345 -19.83 -20.05 -27.30
C MET A 345 -18.69 -19.75 -26.31
N LEU A 346 -19.01 -19.28 -25.09
CA LEU A 346 -18.01 -18.97 -24.06
C LEU A 346 -17.36 -20.21 -23.45
N ILE A 347 -18.08 -21.33 -23.37
CA ILE A 347 -17.58 -22.59 -22.79
C ILE A 347 -16.59 -23.28 -23.75
N ALA A 348 -16.80 -23.17 -25.06
CA ALA A 348 -15.90 -23.77 -26.06
C ALA A 348 -14.55 -23.04 -26.15
N LEU A 349 -14.52 -21.72 -25.93
CA LEU A 349 -13.28 -20.93 -26.03
C LEU A 349 -12.34 -21.14 -24.83
N GLN A 350 -12.88 -21.48 -23.65
CA GLN A 350 -12.08 -21.74 -22.45
C GLN A 350 -11.31 -23.07 -22.50
N ILE A 351 -11.81 -24.05 -23.25
CA ILE A 351 -11.16 -25.36 -23.42
C ILE A 351 -9.92 -25.24 -24.33
N ILE A 352 -9.94 -24.32 -25.29
CA ILE A 352 -8.83 -24.11 -26.25
C ILE A 352 -7.65 -23.35 -25.59
N ILE A 353 -7.93 -22.41 -24.69
CA ILE A 353 -6.89 -21.63 -23.99
C ILE A 353 -6.14 -22.48 -22.95
N ALA A 354 -6.82 -23.44 -22.32
CA ALA A 354 -6.19 -24.35 -21.36
C ALA A 354 -5.19 -25.34 -22.03
N ALA A 355 -5.39 -25.66 -23.32
CA ALA A 355 -4.50 -26.55 -24.07
C ALA A 355 -3.19 -25.87 -24.51
N ALA A 356 -3.16 -24.52 -24.60
CA ALA A 356 -1.97 -23.77 -25.03
C ALA A 356 -0.94 -23.55 -23.91
N TYR A 357 -1.31 -23.73 -22.63
CA TYR A 357 -0.44 -23.42 -21.49
C TYR A 357 0.44 -24.59 -21.02
N VAL A 358 0.30 -25.78 -21.60
CA VAL A 358 1.00 -26.99 -21.16
C VAL A 358 2.29 -27.25 -21.95
N ALA A 359 2.65 -26.40 -22.93
CA ALA A 359 3.72 -26.70 -23.88
C ALA A 359 5.07 -25.99 -23.65
N ASP A 360 5.23 -25.08 -22.68
CA ASP A 360 6.42 -24.21 -22.64
C ASP A 360 7.02 -24.01 -21.23
N ALA A 361 7.38 -25.11 -20.58
CA ALA A 361 8.18 -25.08 -19.36
C ALA A 361 9.19 -26.23 -19.33
N SER A 362 10.27 -26.10 -20.09
CA SER A 362 11.46 -26.94 -19.94
C SER A 362 12.70 -26.19 -20.42
N VAL A 363 13.75 -26.24 -19.57
CA VAL A 363 15.15 -25.86 -19.83
C VAL A 363 15.53 -24.40 -19.51
N LEU A 364 16.14 -24.18 -18.34
CA LEU A 364 17.52 -23.67 -18.22
C LEU A 364 18.06 -23.88 -16.80
N LYS A 365 18.95 -24.86 -16.64
CA LYS A 365 19.90 -24.96 -15.53
C LYS A 365 21.26 -24.51 -16.06
N LEU A 366 21.89 -23.51 -15.46
CA LEU A 366 23.30 -23.24 -15.68
C LEU A 366 23.99 -22.86 -14.36
N ARG A 367 24.99 -23.68 -14.02
CA ARG A 367 26.01 -23.44 -12.99
C ARG A 367 26.97 -22.36 -13.50
N VAL A 368 27.39 -21.45 -12.62
CA VAL A 368 28.68 -20.79 -12.73
C VAL A 368 29.35 -20.76 -11.36
N HIS A 369 30.49 -21.43 -11.25
CA HIS A 369 31.49 -21.23 -10.20
C HIS A 369 32.69 -20.55 -10.85
N HIS A 370 32.89 -19.26 -10.57
CA HIS A 370 34.18 -18.60 -10.79
C HIS A 370 34.59 -17.88 -9.50
N ARG A 371 35.64 -18.40 -8.86
CA ARG A 371 36.35 -17.72 -7.77
C ARG A 371 37.34 -16.75 -8.41
N HIS A 372 37.04 -15.45 -8.37
CA HIS A 372 38.07 -14.43 -8.53
C HIS A 372 38.63 -14.05 -7.16
N ARG A 373 39.91 -14.38 -6.95
CA ARG A 373 40.70 -13.92 -5.81
C ARG A 373 41.12 -12.47 -6.10
N LEU A 374 40.28 -11.50 -5.73
CA LEU A 374 40.63 -10.08 -5.83
C LEU A 374 41.57 -9.67 -4.70
N GLN A 375 42.68 -9.06 -5.10
CA GLN A 375 43.73 -8.53 -4.24
C GLN A 375 43.24 -7.31 -3.45
N SER A 376 43.70 -7.23 -2.21
CA SER A 376 43.47 -6.20 -1.20
C SER A 376 43.65 -4.77 -1.69
N HIS A 377 42.54 -4.08 -1.96
CA HIS A 377 42.46 -2.61 -1.91
C HIS A 377 41.26 -2.18 -1.06
N GLY A 378 41.30 -2.49 0.25
CA GLY A 378 40.53 -1.82 1.31
C GLY A 378 38.99 -1.93 1.34
N GLY A 379 38.32 -2.25 0.23
CA GLY A 379 36.86 -2.38 0.12
C GLY A 379 36.43 -3.65 -0.60
N ALA A 380 35.13 -3.93 -0.54
CA ALA A 380 34.49 -5.09 -1.14
C ALA A 380 33.42 -4.65 -2.14
N PHE A 381 33.36 -5.37 -3.26
CA PHE A 381 32.38 -5.13 -4.32
C PHE A 381 31.17 -6.03 -4.12
N VAL A 382 29.97 -5.45 -4.25
CA VAL A 382 28.70 -6.19 -4.28
C VAL A 382 28.04 -5.94 -5.64
N PRO A 383 27.88 -6.98 -6.48
CA PRO A 383 27.25 -6.84 -7.77
C PRO A 383 25.76 -6.54 -7.62
N THR A 384 25.25 -5.74 -8.55
CA THR A 384 23.82 -5.46 -8.68
C THR A 384 23.20 -6.19 -9.86
N LYS A 385 21.88 -6.36 -9.79
CA LYS A 385 21.03 -6.79 -10.89
C LYS A 385 19.76 -5.95 -10.91
N SER A 386 19.11 -5.89 -12.06
CA SER A 386 17.78 -5.32 -12.19
C SER A 386 16.72 -6.28 -11.70
N PHE A 387 15.71 -5.73 -11.04
CA PHE A 387 14.42 -6.37 -10.87
C PHE A 387 13.32 -5.34 -11.15
N MET A 388 12.47 -5.65 -12.13
CA MET A 388 11.36 -4.79 -12.58
C MET A 388 11.78 -3.35 -12.97
N ALA A 389 13.04 -3.10 -13.36
CA ALA A 389 13.54 -1.77 -13.76
C ALA A 389 13.19 -0.61 -12.83
N SER A 390 13.09 -0.89 -11.53
CA SER A 390 12.57 0.04 -10.52
C SER A 390 13.64 0.49 -9.52
N SER A 391 14.50 -0.42 -9.10
CA SER A 391 15.55 -0.15 -8.11
C SER A 391 16.75 -1.06 -8.37
N PHE A 392 17.76 -0.96 -7.51
CA PHE A 392 18.95 -1.81 -7.56
C PHE A 392 18.78 -2.97 -6.59
N TYR A 393 19.08 -4.18 -7.06
CA TYR A 393 18.89 -5.39 -6.27
C TYR A 393 20.18 -6.20 -6.22
N THR A 394 20.29 -7.03 -5.19
CA THR A 394 21.35 -8.03 -5.08
C THR A 394 20.76 -9.33 -4.53
N ASN A 395 21.59 -10.36 -4.45
CA ASN A 395 21.23 -11.61 -3.79
C ASN A 395 21.82 -11.62 -2.37
N LEU A 396 21.06 -12.14 -1.42
CA LEU A 396 21.48 -12.27 -0.03
C LEU A 396 21.26 -13.71 0.41
N THR A 397 22.27 -14.34 1.00
CA THR A 397 22.19 -15.72 1.49
C THR A 397 22.27 -15.73 3.01
N ILE A 398 21.40 -16.49 3.68
CA ILE A 398 21.34 -16.58 5.13
C ILE A 398 21.48 -18.03 5.59
N GLY A 399 22.22 -18.24 6.68
CA GLY A 399 22.35 -19.51 7.36
C GLY A 399 23.61 -20.27 6.98
N THR A 400 23.97 -21.23 7.82
CA THR A 400 25.21 -22.02 7.67
C THR A 400 24.94 -23.49 7.39
N THR A 401 23.85 -24.02 7.95
CA THR A 401 23.54 -25.44 7.84
C THR A 401 22.72 -25.72 6.59
N HIS A 402 21.73 -24.86 6.33
CA HIS A 402 20.91 -24.91 5.12
C HIS A 402 20.81 -23.50 4.55
N PRO A 403 21.88 -22.99 3.91
CA PRO A 403 21.90 -21.64 3.40
C PRO A 403 20.74 -21.40 2.41
N VAL A 404 19.98 -20.34 2.64
CA VAL A 404 18.87 -19.92 1.79
C VAL A 404 19.26 -18.62 1.09
N THR A 405 19.22 -18.61 -0.24
CA THR A 405 19.42 -17.41 -1.04
C THR A 405 18.08 -16.74 -1.30
N TYR A 406 18.00 -15.47 -0.93
CA TYR A 406 16.93 -14.53 -1.27
C TYR A 406 17.40 -13.78 -2.51
N GLU A 407 16.65 -13.95 -3.60
CA GLU A 407 16.88 -13.19 -4.82
C GLU A 407 16.14 -11.85 -4.77
N ASN A 408 16.60 -10.88 -5.55
CA ASN A 408 15.97 -9.57 -5.69
C ASN A 408 15.78 -8.88 -4.33
N VAL A 409 16.85 -8.82 -3.53
CA VAL A 409 16.85 -8.03 -2.29
C VAL A 409 17.24 -6.61 -2.64
N MET A 410 16.33 -5.66 -2.40
CA MET A 410 16.48 -4.27 -2.80
C MET A 410 17.58 -3.59 -1.98
N LEU A 411 18.37 -2.73 -2.63
CA LEU A 411 19.38 -1.89 -2.01
C LEU A 411 18.78 -0.52 -1.77
N ASP A 412 18.58 -0.15 -0.50
CA ASP A 412 17.76 1.02 -0.16
C ASP A 412 18.50 1.96 0.81
N SER A 413 18.96 3.11 0.32
CA SER A 413 19.57 4.14 1.16
C SER A 413 18.55 5.04 1.90
N GLY A 414 17.25 4.92 1.58
CA GLY A 414 16.14 5.56 2.27
C GLY A 414 15.69 4.83 3.55
N SER A 415 16.04 3.54 3.72
CA SER A 415 15.75 2.73 4.91
C SER A 415 17.02 2.26 5.63
N GLY A 416 16.89 1.91 6.91
CA GLY A 416 18.02 1.49 7.75
C GLY A 416 18.14 -0.03 7.91
N PRO A 417 17.13 -0.70 8.44
CA PRO A 417 17.14 -2.13 8.71
C PRO A 417 17.30 -3.00 7.47
N ILE A 418 17.81 -4.21 7.71
CA ILE A 418 17.86 -5.28 6.71
C ILE A 418 16.74 -6.24 7.05
N TYR A 419 15.97 -6.70 6.07
CA TYR A 419 14.99 -7.75 6.28
C TYR A 419 14.81 -8.63 5.06
N VAL A 420 14.26 -9.83 5.29
CA VAL A 420 13.95 -10.79 4.23
C VAL A 420 12.54 -11.38 4.37
N ASN A 421 11.97 -11.80 3.25
CA ASN A 421 10.62 -12.35 3.15
C ASN A 421 10.54 -13.51 2.14
N PRO A 422 9.93 -14.66 2.50
CA PRO A 422 9.67 -15.15 3.84
C PRO A 422 10.93 -15.74 4.49
N TYR A 423 11.13 -15.52 5.78
CA TYR A 423 12.21 -16.12 6.57
C TYR A 423 11.75 -17.38 7.30
N THR A 424 12.53 -18.46 7.16
CA THR A 424 12.44 -19.65 8.01
C THR A 424 13.79 -19.85 8.71
N PRO A 425 13.90 -19.65 10.03
CA PRO A 425 15.17 -19.78 10.74
C PRO A 425 15.72 -21.21 10.68
N ASP A 426 17.02 -21.35 10.43
CA ASP A 426 17.74 -22.61 10.54
C ASP A 426 18.37 -22.78 11.94
N ARG A 427 19.31 -23.72 12.10
CA ARG A 427 19.97 -23.97 13.39
C ARG A 427 20.99 -22.90 13.80
N SER A 428 21.51 -22.09 12.87
CA SER A 428 22.45 -21.01 13.19
C SER A 428 21.75 -19.69 13.53
N ALA A 429 20.47 -19.56 13.23
CA ALA A 429 19.68 -18.39 13.54
C ALA A 429 19.43 -18.21 15.05
N VAL A 430 19.74 -17.02 15.58
CA VAL A 430 19.44 -16.62 16.96
C VAL A 430 18.35 -15.56 16.94
N ALA A 431 17.14 -15.93 17.36
CA ALA A 431 16.02 -15.00 17.48
C ALA A 431 16.21 -14.00 18.63
N SER A 432 15.82 -12.75 18.40
CA SER A 432 15.69 -11.69 19.40
C SER A 432 14.25 -11.57 19.90
N LYS A 433 14.06 -10.81 20.98
CA LYS A 433 12.73 -10.34 21.41
C LYS A 433 12.34 -8.99 20.76
N VAL A 434 13.24 -8.42 19.96
CA VAL A 434 13.02 -7.13 19.29
C VAL A 434 12.26 -7.34 17.99
N VAL A 435 11.27 -6.49 17.77
CA VAL A 435 10.50 -6.40 16.53
C VAL A 435 11.03 -5.23 15.70
N LEU A 436 11.19 -5.47 14.40
CA LEU A 436 11.34 -4.43 13.38
C LEU A 436 9.95 -3.98 12.97
N ALA A 437 9.71 -2.67 13.01
CA ALA A 437 8.51 -2.03 12.48
C ALA A 437 8.92 -0.80 11.66
N GLU A 438 8.72 -0.85 10.36
CA GLU A 438 9.06 0.26 9.47
C GLU A 438 7.94 0.52 8.47
N ALA A 439 7.59 1.79 8.30
CA ALA A 439 6.62 2.25 7.32
C ALA A 439 7.32 3.10 6.24
N PHE A 440 6.93 2.87 4.99
CA PHE A 440 7.48 3.51 3.81
C PHE A 440 6.52 4.56 3.25
N SER A 441 7.05 5.49 2.47
CA SER A 441 6.26 6.62 1.95
C SER A 441 5.25 6.23 0.87
N ASP A 442 5.40 5.05 0.27
CA ASP A 442 4.45 4.47 -0.68
C ASP A 442 3.25 3.80 0.00
N GLY A 443 3.17 3.89 1.34
CA GLY A 443 2.11 3.30 2.16
C GLY A 443 2.35 1.84 2.55
N THR A 444 3.43 1.23 2.07
CA THR A 444 3.81 -0.12 2.52
C THR A 444 4.44 -0.06 3.92
N ALA A 445 4.41 -1.19 4.62
CA ALA A 445 5.06 -1.33 5.92
C ALA A 445 5.56 -2.76 6.11
N VAL A 446 6.57 -2.91 6.95
CA VAL A 446 7.13 -4.20 7.35
C VAL A 446 7.09 -4.34 8.86
N GLU A 447 6.67 -5.53 9.31
CA GLU A 447 6.86 -6.00 10.67
C GLU A 447 7.62 -7.32 10.64
N ALA A 448 8.70 -7.44 11.41
CA ALA A 448 9.55 -8.64 11.41
C ALA A 448 10.18 -8.89 12.78
N ILE A 449 10.46 -10.16 13.10
CA ILE A 449 11.25 -10.49 14.28
C ILE A 449 12.72 -10.30 13.94
N MET A 450 13.50 -9.66 14.81
CA MET A 450 14.94 -9.54 14.60
C MET A 450 15.65 -10.87 14.90
N TYR A 451 16.53 -11.28 14.01
CA TYR A 451 17.43 -12.43 14.15
C TYR A 451 18.88 -12.00 14.06
N ARG A 452 19.80 -12.86 14.50
CA ARG A 452 21.21 -12.83 14.11
C ARG A 452 21.59 -14.15 13.49
N ASP A 453 22.27 -14.11 12.36
CA ASP A 453 22.75 -15.30 11.64
C ASP A 453 23.96 -14.93 10.78
N GLN A 454 24.59 -15.94 10.17
CA GLN A 454 25.56 -15.70 9.11
C GLN A 454 24.83 -15.28 7.84
N VAL A 455 25.22 -14.14 7.30
CA VAL A 455 24.70 -13.57 6.06
C VAL A 455 25.84 -13.44 5.05
N ALA A 456 25.54 -13.73 3.78
CA ALA A 456 26.44 -13.50 2.67
C ALA A 456 25.80 -12.65 1.57
N VAL A 457 26.55 -11.68 1.05
CA VAL A 457 26.13 -10.76 -0.02
C VAL A 457 27.32 -10.59 -0.98
N GLY A 458 27.18 -11.06 -2.23
CA GLY A 458 28.34 -11.24 -3.11
C GLY A 458 29.39 -12.15 -2.46
N ASP A 459 30.65 -11.71 -2.43
CA ASP A 459 31.76 -12.43 -1.79
C ASP A 459 31.91 -12.15 -0.28
N LEU A 460 31.05 -11.31 0.30
CA LEU A 460 31.06 -11.00 1.72
C LEU A 460 30.30 -12.06 2.50
N ALA A 461 30.83 -12.51 3.64
CA ALA A 461 30.14 -13.40 4.57
C ALA A 461 30.46 -13.02 6.03
N PHE A 462 29.43 -12.77 6.85
CA PHE A 462 29.59 -12.24 8.20
C PHE A 462 28.34 -12.40 9.07
N ASN A 463 28.48 -12.24 10.39
CA ASN A 463 27.34 -12.26 11.29
C ASN A 463 26.64 -10.90 11.30
N LEU A 464 25.34 -10.91 11.08
CA LEU A 464 24.53 -9.71 10.92
C LEU A 464 23.18 -9.88 11.61
N GLY A 465 22.64 -8.76 12.11
CA GLY A 465 21.26 -8.72 12.57
C GLY A 465 20.30 -8.27 11.45
N PHE A 466 19.16 -8.92 11.32
CA PHE A 466 18.17 -8.63 10.28
C PHE A 466 16.76 -9.00 10.75
N GLY A 467 15.73 -8.38 10.16
CA GLY A 467 14.34 -8.75 10.33
C GLY A 467 13.97 -9.98 9.48
N GLY A 468 13.39 -11.00 10.10
CA GLY A 468 12.82 -12.14 9.38
C GLY A 468 11.29 -12.08 9.39
N ILE A 469 10.68 -11.84 8.22
CA ILE A 469 9.21 -11.90 8.08
C ILE A 469 8.80 -13.37 8.06
N LYS A 470 8.00 -13.79 9.04
CA LYS A 470 7.65 -15.21 9.19
C LYS A 470 6.75 -15.67 8.04
N GLY A 471 7.24 -16.61 7.23
CA GLY A 471 6.43 -17.27 6.21
C GLY A 471 5.50 -18.36 6.76
N SER A 472 4.62 -18.88 5.90
CA SER A 472 3.90 -20.13 6.19
C SER A 472 4.88 -21.29 6.40
N LYS A 473 4.44 -22.37 7.05
CA LYS A 473 5.26 -23.57 7.24
C LYS A 473 5.76 -24.07 5.87
N ASN A 474 7.08 -24.10 5.67
CA ASN A 474 7.76 -24.44 4.41
C ASN A 474 7.72 -23.37 3.30
N ALA A 475 7.36 -22.12 3.60
CA ALA A 475 7.48 -21.02 2.65
C ALA A 475 8.94 -20.88 2.22
N LYS A 476 9.17 -20.77 0.91
CA LYS A 476 10.48 -20.51 0.32
C LYS A 476 10.46 -19.14 -0.34
N PRO A 477 11.59 -18.42 -0.38
CA PRO A 477 11.73 -17.24 -1.20
C PRO A 477 11.35 -17.55 -2.65
N ASP A 478 10.46 -16.72 -3.21
CA ASP A 478 10.11 -16.79 -4.62
C ASP A 478 11.10 -15.91 -5.41
N PRO A 479 11.96 -16.49 -6.26
CA PRO A 479 12.96 -15.74 -7.00
C PRO A 479 12.36 -14.81 -8.06
N THR A 480 11.04 -14.88 -8.31
CA THR A 480 10.32 -13.95 -9.18
C THR A 480 9.72 -12.76 -8.42
N SER A 481 9.89 -12.71 -7.10
CA SER A 481 9.42 -11.65 -6.22
C SER A 481 10.60 -10.92 -5.54
N GLN A 482 10.32 -9.77 -4.92
CA GLN A 482 11.30 -9.08 -4.08
C GLN A 482 11.54 -9.88 -2.80
N GLY A 483 12.78 -10.31 -2.56
CA GLY A 483 13.16 -11.15 -1.42
C GLY A 483 13.38 -10.39 -0.11
N GLY A 484 13.43 -9.06 -0.14
CA GLY A 484 13.65 -8.21 1.04
C GLY A 484 14.27 -6.86 0.72
N ILE A 485 14.87 -6.24 1.75
CA ILE A 485 15.64 -4.98 1.66
C ILE A 485 16.97 -5.13 2.43
N ILE A 486 18.06 -4.65 1.83
CA ILE A 486 19.29 -4.28 2.54
C ILE A 486 19.26 -2.77 2.72
N GLY A 487 18.91 -2.32 3.92
CA GLY A 487 18.99 -0.91 4.30
C GLY A 487 20.43 -0.42 4.31
N LEU A 488 20.69 0.62 3.52
CA LEU A 488 21.96 1.34 3.39
C LEU A 488 21.91 2.70 4.10
N GLY A 489 20.79 3.01 4.73
CA GLY A 489 20.56 4.22 5.50
C GLY A 489 21.47 4.35 6.72
N PRO A 490 21.56 5.55 7.31
CA PRO A 490 22.35 5.76 8.52
C PRO A 490 21.84 4.95 9.72
N GLN A 491 22.71 4.75 10.72
CA GLN A 491 22.37 4.00 11.94
C GLN A 491 21.11 4.52 12.65
N GLY A 492 20.84 5.83 12.59
CA GLY A 492 19.63 6.39 13.19
C GLY A 492 18.33 5.84 12.60
N LEU A 493 18.29 5.44 11.32
CA LEU A 493 17.10 4.79 10.73
C LEU A 493 16.94 3.34 11.21
N VAL A 494 18.06 2.64 11.42
CA VAL A 494 18.04 1.29 12.02
C VAL A 494 17.49 1.39 13.44
N ASP A 495 17.97 2.35 14.22
CA ASP A 495 17.54 2.53 15.60
C ASP A 495 16.05 2.90 15.65
N ASP A 496 15.60 3.88 14.86
CA ASP A 496 14.20 4.35 14.80
C ASP A 496 13.21 3.20 14.53
N ALA A 497 13.50 2.36 13.54
CA ALA A 497 12.64 1.25 13.14
C ALA A 497 12.56 0.10 14.16
N LEU A 498 13.41 0.10 15.19
CA LEU A 498 13.45 -0.92 16.23
C LEU A 498 12.94 -0.43 17.59
N LEU A 499 12.82 0.89 17.79
CA LEU A 499 12.46 1.47 19.09
C LEU A 499 11.09 1.00 19.58
N ASP A 500 10.07 1.07 18.73
CA ASP A 500 8.70 0.68 19.09
C ASP A 500 8.59 -0.83 19.31
N GLY A 501 9.47 -1.63 18.69
CA GLY A 501 9.56 -3.07 18.88
C GLY A 501 10.46 -3.52 20.03
N GLY A 502 10.79 -2.63 20.97
CA GLY A 502 11.58 -2.94 22.17
C GLY A 502 13.09 -3.00 21.95
N GLY A 503 13.58 -2.55 20.80
CA GLY A 503 14.99 -2.37 20.51
C GLY A 503 15.62 -1.18 21.25
N LYS A 504 16.94 -1.17 21.32
CA LYS A 504 17.73 -0.06 21.86
C LYS A 504 18.65 0.52 20.78
N PRO A 505 18.97 1.83 20.81
CA PRO A 505 19.93 2.42 19.89
C PRO A 505 21.26 1.66 19.89
N GLY A 506 21.77 1.36 18.69
CA GLY A 506 23.00 0.60 18.48
C GLY A 506 22.92 -0.90 18.82
N GLN A 507 21.76 -1.43 19.22
CA GLN A 507 21.60 -2.86 19.49
C GLN A 507 21.81 -3.70 18.23
N PHE A 508 21.32 -3.23 17.09
CA PHE A 508 21.52 -3.83 15.79
C PHE A 508 22.20 -2.80 14.88
N LEU A 509 23.29 -3.19 14.23
CA LEU A 509 24.04 -2.29 13.36
C LEU A 509 23.50 -2.39 11.93
N GLY A 510 23.47 -1.25 11.23
CA GLY A 510 23.23 -1.22 9.78
C GLY A 510 24.31 -1.97 8.99
N PHE A 511 24.04 -2.25 7.72
CA PHE A 511 24.86 -3.15 6.90
C PHE A 511 26.36 -2.82 6.88
N ALA A 512 26.73 -1.59 6.46
CA ALA A 512 28.12 -1.17 6.38
C ALA A 512 28.76 -0.95 7.76
N ALA A 513 27.97 -0.55 8.77
CA ALA A 513 28.44 -0.46 10.16
C ALA A 513 28.81 -1.82 10.72
N GLN A 514 28.01 -2.86 10.44
CA GLN A 514 28.30 -4.23 10.86
C GLN A 514 29.55 -4.79 10.16
N LEU A 515 29.72 -4.55 8.85
CA LEU A 515 30.93 -4.96 8.13
C LEU A 515 32.20 -4.33 8.72
N LYS A 516 32.15 -3.04 9.09
CA LYS A 516 33.24 -2.36 9.78
C LYS A 516 33.49 -2.95 11.17
N ALA A 517 32.43 -3.17 11.95
CA ALA A 517 32.53 -3.76 13.29
C ALA A 517 33.10 -5.18 13.26
N SER A 518 32.84 -5.94 12.19
CA SER A 518 33.40 -7.27 11.94
C SER A 518 34.83 -7.24 11.39
N GLY A 519 35.43 -6.06 11.17
CA GLY A 519 36.79 -5.91 10.64
C GLY A 519 36.94 -6.28 9.16
N ILE A 520 35.84 -6.49 8.44
CA ILE A 520 35.84 -6.89 7.02
C ILE A 520 36.20 -5.69 6.14
N VAL A 521 35.74 -4.50 6.53
CA VAL A 521 36.11 -3.24 5.90
C VAL A 521 36.68 -2.28 6.94
N LYS A 522 37.57 -1.38 6.51
CA LYS A 522 38.22 -0.42 7.42
C LYS A 522 37.36 0.80 7.73
N ARG A 523 36.43 1.15 6.83
CA ARG A 523 35.63 2.38 6.88
C ARG A 523 34.15 2.07 6.68
N ASN A 524 33.30 2.86 7.33
CA ASN A 524 31.85 2.80 7.12
C ASN A 524 31.49 3.79 6.00
N ILE A 525 31.82 3.38 4.78
CA ILE A 525 31.65 4.15 3.55
C ILE A 525 31.08 3.24 2.48
N ILE A 526 30.13 3.75 1.70
CA ILE A 526 29.52 3.05 0.57
C ILE A 526 29.65 3.92 -0.67
N GLY A 527 30.31 3.41 -1.70
CA GLY A 527 30.32 4.00 -3.03
C GLY A 527 29.25 3.38 -3.92
N LEU A 528 28.41 4.22 -4.52
CA LEU A 528 27.33 3.86 -5.43
C LEU A 528 27.81 4.13 -6.86
N GLY A 529 28.08 3.06 -7.61
CA GLY A 529 28.60 3.12 -8.98
C GLY A 529 27.62 2.58 -10.02
N PHE A 530 26.34 2.91 -9.88
CA PHE A 530 25.26 2.39 -10.70
C PHE A 530 25.22 2.98 -12.10
N THR A 531 24.57 2.27 -13.00
CA THR A 531 24.29 2.63 -14.40
C THR A 531 22.85 2.27 -14.75
N VAL A 532 22.37 2.78 -15.89
CA VAL A 532 21.05 2.40 -16.42
C VAL A 532 20.99 0.91 -16.74
N ASP A 533 22.11 0.29 -17.12
CA ASP A 533 22.19 -1.14 -17.37
C ASP A 533 21.90 -1.96 -16.11
N ASP A 534 22.30 -1.47 -14.93
CA ASP A 534 21.94 -2.12 -13.65
C ASP A 534 20.44 -2.11 -13.36
N LEU A 535 19.68 -1.22 -14.03
CA LEU A 535 18.23 -1.18 -13.99
C LEU A 535 17.58 -1.98 -15.12
N ASN A 536 18.32 -2.43 -16.14
CA ASN A 536 17.73 -3.14 -17.28
C ASN A 536 18.16 -4.60 -17.40
N ASP A 537 19.35 -4.97 -16.91
CA ASP A 537 19.87 -6.32 -17.02
C ASP A 537 19.44 -7.19 -15.82
N ALA A 538 18.75 -8.29 -16.12
CA ALA A 538 18.33 -9.28 -15.13
C ALA A 538 19.51 -10.14 -14.63
N LEU A 539 20.64 -10.14 -15.35
CA LEU A 539 21.85 -10.83 -14.93
C LEU A 539 22.70 -9.93 -14.02
N PRO A 540 23.36 -10.50 -12.99
CA PRO A 540 24.33 -9.75 -12.20
C PRO A 540 25.38 -9.14 -13.12
N ALA A 541 25.46 -7.81 -13.14
CA ALA A 541 26.50 -7.12 -13.87
C ALA A 541 27.76 -7.09 -13.00
N ASP A 542 28.77 -7.90 -13.32
CA ASP A 542 30.08 -7.89 -12.63
C ASP A 542 30.85 -6.56 -12.80
N ARG A 543 30.23 -5.54 -13.41
CA ARG A 543 30.87 -4.29 -13.80
C ARG A 543 30.41 -3.10 -12.96
N HIS A 544 29.24 -3.15 -12.34
CA HIS A 544 28.63 -2.00 -11.67
C HIS A 544 27.91 -2.46 -10.39
N GLY A 545 27.81 -1.58 -9.39
CA GLY A 545 27.24 -1.94 -8.10
C GLY A 545 27.78 -1.14 -6.92
N LEU A 546 27.73 -1.76 -5.73
CA LEU A 546 28.19 -1.14 -4.49
C LEU A 546 29.67 -1.43 -4.25
N TYR A 547 30.39 -0.42 -3.80
CA TYR A 547 31.74 -0.55 -3.29
C TYR A 547 31.75 -0.21 -1.80
N ILE A 548 31.83 -1.22 -0.94
CA ILE A 548 31.69 -1.07 0.51
C ILE A 548 33.08 -0.98 1.14
N GLY A 549 33.27 -0.05 2.07
CA GLY A 549 34.56 0.13 2.73
C GLY A 549 35.55 1.02 1.98
N GLY A 550 35.21 1.45 0.77
CA GLY A 550 36.04 2.39 -0.01
C GLY A 550 35.28 3.08 -1.13
N ILE A 551 36.02 3.45 -2.16
CA ILE A 551 35.53 4.09 -3.39
C ILE A 551 36.17 3.38 -4.58
N ASP A 552 35.39 3.08 -5.61
CA ASP A 552 35.92 2.60 -6.89
C ASP A 552 36.38 3.79 -7.75
N HIS A 553 37.66 4.14 -7.61
CA HIS A 553 38.27 5.23 -8.37
C HIS A 553 38.26 5.00 -9.89
N SER A 554 38.13 3.75 -10.37
CA SER A 554 38.11 3.46 -11.81
C SER A 554 36.86 4.00 -12.52
N LYS A 555 35.78 4.23 -11.76
CA LYS A 555 34.51 4.78 -12.27
C LYS A 555 34.50 6.30 -12.37
N LEU A 556 35.41 6.97 -11.67
CA LEU A 556 35.41 8.42 -11.56
C LEU A 556 35.95 9.07 -12.85
N ARG A 557 35.33 10.18 -13.23
CA ARG A 557 35.75 11.09 -14.31
C ARG A 557 35.92 12.53 -13.81
N SER A 558 35.73 12.74 -12.52
CA SER A 558 36.04 13.97 -11.80
C SER A 558 36.44 13.65 -10.37
N ASP A 559 36.99 14.65 -9.68
CA ASP A 559 37.10 14.59 -8.22
C ASP A 559 35.72 14.48 -7.55
N ILE A 560 35.72 13.95 -6.33
CA ILE A 560 34.53 13.81 -5.49
C ILE A 560 34.30 15.12 -4.74
N VAL A 561 33.14 15.72 -4.95
CA VAL A 561 32.69 16.89 -4.20
C VAL A 561 31.86 16.43 -3.01
N TYR A 562 32.35 16.70 -1.81
CA TYR A 562 31.67 16.36 -0.57
C TYR A 562 30.82 17.52 -0.04
N SER A 563 29.71 17.16 0.59
CA SER A 563 28.87 18.05 1.39
C SER A 563 28.55 17.37 2.73
N PRO A 564 28.48 18.12 3.84
CA PRO A 564 28.01 17.57 5.11
C PRO A 564 26.62 16.94 4.96
N ARG A 565 26.39 15.80 5.62
CA ARG A 565 25.05 15.24 5.76
C ARG A 565 24.21 16.20 6.60
N LEU A 566 23.01 16.52 6.12
CA LEU A 566 22.06 17.36 6.85
C LEU A 566 21.57 16.67 8.13
N PRO A 567 21.14 17.44 9.15
CA PRO A 567 20.59 16.88 10.38
C PRO A 567 19.30 16.08 10.15
N ALA A 568 18.86 15.37 11.19
CA ALA A 568 17.62 14.63 11.16
C ALA A 568 16.42 15.51 10.78
N TYR A 569 15.52 14.98 9.96
CA TYR A 569 14.22 15.57 9.72
C TYR A 569 13.24 15.15 10.82
N ILE A 570 12.43 16.07 11.32
CA ILE A 570 11.38 15.74 12.28
C ILE A 570 10.14 15.30 11.51
N ASN A 571 9.76 14.02 11.62
CA ASN A 571 8.58 13.51 10.95
C ASN A 571 7.27 14.05 11.56
N ILE A 572 6.14 13.73 10.94
CA ILE A 572 4.80 14.17 11.40
C ILE A 572 4.46 13.69 12.82
N HIS A 573 5.18 12.69 13.33
CA HIS A 573 5.05 12.17 14.70
C HIS A 573 6.02 12.83 15.69
N GLY A 574 6.74 13.89 15.27
CA GLY A 574 7.71 14.58 16.11
C GLY A 574 9.02 13.82 16.33
N ARG A 575 9.27 12.73 15.59
CA ARG A 575 10.48 11.90 15.75
C ARG A 575 11.57 12.28 14.74
N PRO A 576 12.83 12.40 15.17
CA PRO A 576 13.95 12.65 14.27
C PRO A 576 14.27 11.43 13.41
N ARG A 577 14.24 11.60 12.09
CA ARG A 577 14.62 10.60 11.07
C ARG A 577 15.94 11.02 10.41
N GLU A 578 16.97 10.19 10.54
CA GLU A 578 18.31 10.48 10.01
C GLU A 578 18.54 9.91 8.60
N PHE A 579 18.13 10.61 7.55
CA PHE A 579 18.38 10.18 6.17
C PHE A 579 19.78 10.54 5.66
N TRP A 580 20.16 9.95 4.51
CA TRP A 580 21.24 10.46 3.67
C TRP A 580 20.80 11.72 2.93
N ALA A 581 20.73 12.84 3.63
CA ALA A 581 20.30 14.11 3.06
C ALA A 581 21.45 15.08 2.83
N VAL A 582 21.42 15.78 1.70
CA VAL A 582 22.37 16.83 1.32
C VAL A 582 21.63 18.14 0.99
N ALA A 583 22.27 19.28 1.23
CA ALA A 583 21.78 20.56 0.71
C ALA A 583 22.04 20.61 -0.80
N MET A 584 20.99 20.43 -1.59
CA MET A 584 21.02 20.52 -3.04
C MET A 584 20.20 21.72 -3.50
N THR A 585 20.79 22.59 -4.32
CA THR A 585 20.09 23.73 -4.93
C THR A 585 19.93 23.52 -6.42
N ILE A 586 18.81 23.96 -6.99
CA ILE A 586 18.53 23.96 -8.43
C ILE A 586 18.02 25.38 -8.79
N PRO A 587 18.91 26.36 -9.00
CA PRO A 587 18.51 27.76 -9.17
C PRO A 587 17.59 28.00 -10.37
N SER A 588 17.71 27.20 -11.44
CA SER A 588 16.88 27.32 -12.66
C SER A 588 15.39 27.17 -12.40
N ILE A 589 15.00 26.43 -11.36
CA ILE A 589 13.60 26.22 -10.94
C ILE A 589 13.30 26.96 -9.63
N GLY A 590 14.18 27.88 -9.22
CA GLY A 590 14.04 28.68 -7.99
C GLY A 590 14.29 27.91 -6.70
N LEU A 591 14.87 26.71 -6.75
CA LEU A 591 15.30 25.98 -5.55
C LEU A 591 16.66 26.52 -5.09
N THR A 592 16.64 27.46 -4.14
CA THR A 592 17.82 28.14 -3.59
C THR A 592 18.01 27.82 -2.12
N ALA A 593 19.21 28.10 -1.58
CA ALA A 593 19.55 27.86 -0.17
C ALA A 593 18.90 28.86 0.82
N ASP A 594 18.04 29.77 0.34
CA ASP A 594 17.38 30.79 1.16
C ASP A 594 16.46 30.15 2.22
N LYS A 595 15.88 28.99 1.90
CA LYS A 595 15.06 28.17 2.79
C LYS A 595 15.71 26.80 2.99
N LYS A 596 16.35 26.60 4.14
CA LYS A 596 17.09 25.36 4.47
C LYS A 596 16.24 24.08 4.33
N ALA A 597 14.95 24.15 4.63
CA ALA A 597 14.03 23.02 4.49
C ALA A 597 13.75 22.64 3.03
N ASP A 598 13.86 23.59 2.10
CA ASP A 598 13.55 23.34 0.70
C ASP A 598 14.68 22.62 -0.03
N VAL A 599 15.93 22.87 0.37
CA VAL A 599 17.12 22.22 -0.19
C VAL A 599 17.42 20.85 0.42
N TYR A 600 16.63 20.40 1.40
CA TYR A 600 16.78 19.10 2.03
C TYR A 600 16.46 18.01 0.99
N THR A 601 17.50 17.36 0.47
CA THR A 601 17.36 16.36 -0.59
C THR A 601 17.91 15.03 -0.13
N ILE A 602 17.02 14.05 -0.01
CA ILE A 602 17.35 12.67 0.37
C ILE A 602 17.95 11.97 -0.83
N ILE A 603 19.07 11.27 -0.62
CA ILE A 603 19.70 10.38 -1.60
C ILE A 603 19.17 8.98 -1.36
N ASP A 604 18.34 8.51 -2.29
CA ASP A 604 17.52 7.32 -2.07
C ASP A 604 17.58 6.35 -3.25
N THR A 605 18.23 5.21 -3.06
CA THR A 605 18.28 4.11 -4.03
C THR A 605 17.01 3.26 -4.03
N GLY A 606 16.20 3.29 -2.98
CA GLY A 606 14.91 2.60 -2.88
C GLY A 606 13.78 3.35 -3.60
N SER A 607 13.93 4.67 -3.79
CA SER A 607 13.02 5.47 -4.62
C SER A 607 13.41 5.42 -6.09
N THR A 608 12.58 4.83 -6.95
CA THR A 608 12.82 4.77 -8.41
C THR A 608 13.02 6.15 -9.04
N LEU A 609 12.13 7.08 -8.68
CA LEU A 609 11.97 8.40 -9.31
C LEU A 609 12.58 9.51 -8.44
N THR A 610 12.85 10.64 -9.06
CA THR A 610 13.28 11.87 -8.40
C THR A 610 12.06 12.73 -8.10
N TYR A 611 11.89 13.11 -6.85
CA TYR A 611 10.74 13.87 -6.37
C TYR A 611 11.17 15.28 -5.99
N LEU A 612 10.49 16.28 -6.56
CA LEU A 612 10.69 17.70 -6.26
C LEU A 612 9.46 18.24 -5.53
N LYS A 613 9.65 19.08 -4.51
CA LYS A 613 8.50 19.74 -3.86
C LYS A 613 7.69 20.55 -4.86
N ASP A 614 6.37 20.56 -4.69
CA ASP A 614 5.38 21.18 -5.58
C ASP A 614 5.75 22.53 -6.20
N PRO A 615 6.21 23.56 -5.45
CA PRO A 615 6.54 24.84 -6.06
C PRO A 615 7.72 24.76 -7.04
N TYR A 616 8.65 23.83 -6.85
CA TYR A 616 9.82 23.64 -7.71
C TYR A 616 9.49 22.70 -8.86
N PHE A 617 8.74 21.63 -8.58
CA PHE A 617 8.21 20.75 -9.61
C PHE A 617 7.36 21.55 -10.62
N SER A 618 6.47 22.40 -10.15
CA SER A 618 5.60 23.22 -11.02
C SER A 618 6.40 24.12 -11.96
N LYS A 619 7.47 24.74 -11.45
CA LYS A 619 8.38 25.57 -12.26
C LYS A 619 9.19 24.76 -13.28
N TRP A 620 9.61 23.56 -12.90
CA TRP A 620 10.28 22.64 -13.82
C TRP A 620 9.34 22.15 -14.92
N ALA A 621 8.07 21.88 -14.58
CA ALA A 621 7.05 21.34 -15.46
C ALA A 621 6.45 22.38 -16.43
N GLU A 622 6.43 23.66 -16.08
CA GLU A 622 5.81 24.76 -16.84
C GLU A 622 6.10 24.75 -18.36
N PRO A 623 7.36 24.60 -18.84
CA PRO A 623 7.64 24.60 -20.28
C PRO A 623 7.27 23.30 -21.01
N ILE A 624 6.93 22.22 -20.29
CA ILE A 624 6.74 20.89 -20.86
C ILE A 624 5.29 20.72 -21.33
N LYS A 625 5.05 21.01 -22.61
CA LYS A 625 3.72 20.92 -23.21
C LYS A 625 3.16 19.49 -23.16
N GLY A 626 1.93 19.35 -22.69
CA GLY A 626 1.24 18.06 -22.64
C GLY A 626 1.77 17.09 -21.59
N LEU A 627 2.56 17.58 -20.62
CA LEU A 627 2.91 16.81 -19.43
C LEU A 627 1.64 16.47 -18.65
N ALA A 628 1.40 15.18 -18.42
CA ALA A 628 0.21 14.69 -17.74
C ALA A 628 0.56 13.53 -16.81
N GLN A 629 -0.02 13.54 -15.62
CA GLN A 629 0.03 12.39 -14.72
C GLN A 629 -0.81 11.25 -15.28
N THR A 630 -0.30 10.03 -15.11
CA THR A 630 -0.93 8.81 -15.58
C THR A 630 -1.28 7.89 -14.42
N ASP A 631 -2.15 6.93 -14.71
CA ASP A 631 -2.61 5.88 -13.78
C ASP A 631 -1.46 4.98 -13.27
N TYR A 632 -0.27 5.07 -13.88
CA TYR A 632 0.90 4.29 -13.54
C TYR A 632 1.80 4.95 -12.49
N GLY A 633 1.45 6.15 -12.00
CA GLY A 633 2.30 6.93 -11.09
C GLY A 633 3.49 7.62 -11.78
N PHE A 634 3.57 7.53 -13.11
CA PHE A 634 4.52 8.28 -13.93
C PHE A 634 3.85 9.48 -14.61
N LEU A 635 4.66 10.47 -14.96
CA LEU A 635 4.23 11.56 -15.84
C LEU A 635 4.63 11.22 -17.27
N SER A 636 3.70 11.45 -18.20
CA SER A 636 3.90 11.24 -19.62
C SER A 636 3.78 12.55 -20.39
N MET A 637 4.36 12.60 -21.58
CA MET A 637 4.25 13.73 -22.51
C MET A 637 4.40 13.25 -23.96
N PRO A 638 3.94 14.04 -24.96
CA PRO A 638 4.27 13.78 -26.35
C PRO A 638 5.80 13.77 -26.56
N LYS A 639 6.32 12.87 -27.40
CA LYS A 639 7.78 12.84 -27.70
C LYS A 639 8.29 14.17 -28.28
N SER A 640 7.43 14.94 -28.96
CA SER A 640 7.74 16.28 -29.44
C SER A 640 8.02 17.30 -28.32
N SER A 641 7.64 17.00 -27.08
CA SER A 641 7.86 17.86 -25.91
C SER A 641 9.21 17.58 -25.22
N VAL A 642 9.92 16.50 -25.58
CA VAL A 642 11.23 16.17 -24.99
C VAL A 642 12.25 17.30 -25.14
N PRO A 643 12.36 18.00 -26.29
CA PRO A 643 13.26 19.16 -26.41
C PRO A 643 12.89 20.37 -25.54
N LEU A 644 11.69 20.38 -24.93
CA LEU A 644 11.22 21.45 -24.05
C LEU A 644 11.52 21.18 -22.57
N ILE A 645 12.00 19.97 -22.24
CA ILE A 645 12.30 19.60 -20.86
C ILE A 645 13.50 20.41 -20.38
N PRO A 646 13.39 21.17 -19.27
CA PRO A 646 14.51 21.92 -18.73
C PRO A 646 15.57 20.99 -18.16
N ASP A 647 16.83 21.37 -18.36
CA ASP A 647 17.97 20.76 -17.69
C ASP A 647 17.84 20.93 -16.17
N LEU A 648 18.19 19.87 -15.44
CA LEU A 648 18.28 19.88 -13.99
C LEU A 648 19.74 20.10 -13.59
N ASP A 649 20.09 21.39 -13.53
CA ASP A 649 21.39 21.87 -13.08
C ASP A 649 21.38 22.06 -11.56
N PHE A 650 21.88 21.05 -10.84
CA PHE A 650 21.94 21.08 -9.39
C PHE A 650 23.35 21.40 -8.88
N PHE A 651 23.42 21.99 -7.68
CA PHE A 651 24.67 22.36 -7.04
C PHE A 651 24.79 21.69 -5.68
N ILE A 652 25.97 21.13 -5.44
CA ILE A 652 26.38 20.55 -4.15
C ILE A 652 27.69 21.20 -3.76
N SER A 653 27.72 21.83 -2.58
CA SER A 653 28.88 22.58 -2.09
C SER A 653 29.44 23.57 -3.13
N GLY A 654 28.55 24.21 -3.91
CA GLY A 654 28.92 25.17 -4.96
C GLY A 654 29.39 24.56 -6.29
N ARG A 655 29.59 23.24 -6.38
CA ARG A 655 29.90 22.57 -7.65
C ARG A 655 28.62 22.24 -8.41
N LYS A 656 28.57 22.64 -9.68
CA LYS A 656 27.52 22.30 -10.63
C LYS A 656 27.62 20.85 -11.11
N PHE A 657 26.49 20.16 -11.11
CA PHE A 657 26.22 18.89 -11.78
C PHE A 657 25.00 19.09 -12.69
N SER A 658 25.03 18.47 -13.87
CA SER A 658 24.03 18.70 -14.91
C SER A 658 23.37 17.40 -15.32
N MET A 659 22.05 17.45 -15.44
CA MET A 659 21.23 16.42 -16.09
C MET A 659 20.43 17.08 -17.21
N PRO A 660 20.83 16.92 -18.49
CA PRO A 660 20.08 17.45 -19.62
C PRO A 660 18.62 16.99 -19.59
N GLY A 661 17.68 17.82 -20.01
CA GLY A 661 16.26 17.48 -19.97
C GLY A 661 15.93 16.15 -20.65
N SER A 662 16.64 15.80 -21.73
CA SER A 662 16.51 14.51 -22.42
C SER A 662 16.93 13.30 -21.58
N SER A 663 17.85 13.47 -20.63
CA SER A 663 18.29 12.43 -19.68
C SER A 663 17.31 12.19 -18.53
N LEU A 664 16.33 13.10 -18.35
CA LEU A 664 15.24 12.97 -17.38
C LEU A 664 14.06 12.17 -17.93
N VAL A 665 14.20 11.61 -19.13
CA VAL A 665 13.20 10.79 -19.81
C VAL A 665 13.66 9.33 -19.78
N LEU A 666 12.75 8.43 -19.44
CA LEU A 666 12.99 6.99 -19.52
C LEU A 666 13.28 6.59 -20.96
N SER A 667 14.24 5.69 -21.16
CA SER A 667 14.42 5.08 -22.49
C SER A 667 13.18 4.29 -22.90
N ASP A 668 12.96 4.12 -24.20
CA ASP A 668 11.85 3.28 -24.70
C ASP A 668 11.95 1.83 -24.19
N GLU A 669 13.17 1.35 -23.93
CA GLU A 669 13.42 0.04 -23.33
C GLU A 669 12.92 -0.03 -21.88
N VAL A 670 13.30 0.93 -21.03
CA VAL A 670 12.81 1.02 -19.65
C VAL A 670 11.30 1.17 -19.64
N ALA A 671 10.76 2.07 -20.47
CA ALA A 671 9.32 2.28 -20.59
C ALA A 671 8.57 0.99 -20.98
N LYS A 672 9.09 0.25 -21.97
CA LYS A 672 8.52 -1.04 -22.39
C LYS A 672 8.56 -2.08 -21.27
N THR A 673 9.66 -2.18 -20.53
CA THR A 673 9.80 -3.11 -19.39
C THR A 673 8.82 -2.78 -18.27
N GLN A 674 8.51 -1.49 -18.07
CA GLN A 674 7.47 -1.01 -17.15
C GLN A 674 6.03 -1.15 -17.70
N GLY A 675 5.86 -1.65 -18.93
CA GLY A 675 4.54 -1.77 -19.58
C GLY A 675 3.91 -0.43 -19.99
N LEU A 676 4.74 0.61 -20.14
CA LEU A 676 4.34 1.96 -20.53
C LEU A 676 4.25 2.10 -22.06
N ASP A 677 3.41 3.02 -22.53
CA ASP A 677 3.26 3.29 -23.97
C ASP A 677 4.50 4.00 -24.54
N THR A 678 5.28 3.30 -25.36
CA THR A 678 6.49 3.84 -25.99
C THR A 678 6.22 4.86 -27.10
N LYS A 679 4.96 5.17 -27.41
CA LYS A 679 4.60 6.33 -28.25
C LYS A 679 4.72 7.66 -27.50
N LEU A 680 4.68 7.61 -26.17
CA LEU A 680 4.88 8.76 -25.30
C LEU A 680 6.32 8.78 -24.77
N ALA A 681 6.74 9.94 -24.28
CA ALA A 681 7.91 10.08 -23.43
C ALA A 681 7.47 10.09 -21.96
N TRP A 682 8.27 9.47 -21.10
CA TRP A 682 7.96 9.29 -19.68
C TRP A 682 9.10 9.90 -18.87
N THR A 683 8.82 10.76 -17.89
CA THR A 683 9.88 11.37 -17.08
C THR A 683 10.09 10.67 -15.74
N ASN A 684 11.34 10.66 -15.28
CA ASN A 684 11.72 10.20 -13.95
C ASN A 684 11.55 11.28 -12.87
N ILE A 685 11.07 12.48 -13.20
CA ILE A 685 10.78 13.57 -12.25
C ILE A 685 9.30 13.55 -11.87
N GLN A 686 9.02 13.69 -10.58
CA GLN A 686 7.66 13.69 -10.01
C GLN A 686 7.47 14.84 -9.01
N PRO A 687 6.23 15.31 -8.79
CA PRO A 687 5.91 16.10 -7.61
C PRO A 687 6.06 15.23 -6.36
N SER A 688 6.70 15.77 -5.33
CA SER A 688 6.81 15.14 -4.02
C SER A 688 5.43 15.07 -3.36
N LEU A 689 5.13 13.95 -2.69
CA LEU A 689 3.89 13.84 -1.91
C LEU A 689 3.88 14.88 -0.79
N ALA A 690 2.72 15.48 -0.52
CA ALA A 690 2.57 16.58 0.45
C ALA A 690 3.10 16.28 1.88
N THR A 691 3.33 15.01 2.21
CA THR A 691 3.83 14.51 3.50
C THR A 691 5.34 14.32 3.56
N GLN A 692 6.06 14.46 2.44
CA GLN A 692 7.51 14.24 2.39
C GLN A 692 8.31 15.44 2.93
N ALA A 693 9.40 15.11 3.62
CA ALA A 693 10.30 16.02 4.32
C ALA A 693 11.03 17.07 3.46
N GLY A 694 11.13 16.80 2.16
CA GLY A 694 12.07 17.46 1.26
C GLY A 694 11.99 16.84 -0.13
N ASN A 695 13.03 17.06 -0.94
CA ASN A 695 13.16 16.40 -2.24
C ASN A 695 13.78 15.01 -2.08
N VAL A 696 13.61 14.15 -3.08
CA VAL A 696 14.25 12.84 -3.15
C VAL A 696 14.98 12.73 -4.49
N PHE A 697 16.26 12.36 -4.46
CA PHE A 697 17.07 12.09 -5.64
C PHE A 697 17.17 10.58 -5.82
N GLY A 698 16.35 10.06 -6.73
CA GLY A 698 16.06 8.63 -6.86
C GLY A 698 17.04 7.84 -7.72
N ALA A 699 16.83 6.53 -7.75
CA ALA A 699 17.66 5.52 -8.42
C ALA A 699 18.01 5.88 -9.87
N LEU A 700 17.03 6.29 -10.69
CA LEU A 700 17.27 6.65 -12.08
C LEU A 700 18.23 7.83 -12.23
N SER A 701 18.08 8.87 -11.41
CA SER A 701 18.99 10.02 -11.42
C SER A 701 20.36 9.68 -10.86
N LEU A 702 20.43 8.74 -9.90
CA LEU A 702 21.69 8.25 -9.34
C LEU A 702 22.56 7.51 -10.35
N THR A 703 22.00 6.90 -11.39
CA THR A 703 22.80 6.24 -12.45
C THR A 703 23.71 7.19 -13.24
N SER A 704 23.46 8.50 -13.18
CA SER A 704 24.27 9.51 -13.86
C SER A 704 25.53 9.91 -13.08
N PHE A 705 25.68 9.49 -11.82
CA PHE A 705 26.75 9.98 -10.95
C PHE A 705 27.33 8.86 -10.09
N TYR A 706 28.58 9.04 -9.64
CA TYR A 706 29.11 8.25 -8.55
C TYR A 706 28.79 8.95 -7.25
N VAL A 707 28.12 8.25 -6.33
CA VAL A 707 27.72 8.83 -5.05
C VAL A 707 28.40 8.11 -3.89
N VAL A 708 28.88 8.85 -2.91
CA VAL A 708 29.59 8.33 -1.73
C VAL A 708 28.78 8.63 -0.48
N LEU A 709 28.40 7.60 0.25
CA LEU A 709 27.77 7.70 1.57
C LEU A 709 28.85 7.42 2.63
N ASP A 710 29.40 8.48 3.26
CA ASP A 710 30.52 8.38 4.21
C ASP A 710 30.01 8.61 5.64
N ALA A 711 29.63 7.53 6.32
CA ALA A 711 29.06 7.59 7.66
C ALA A 711 30.10 7.99 8.72
N ASP A 712 31.35 7.58 8.52
CA ASP A 712 32.46 7.92 9.42
C ASP A 712 32.70 9.44 9.45
N ALA A 713 32.63 10.10 8.30
CA ALA A 713 32.80 11.55 8.18
C ALA A 713 31.48 12.34 8.12
N LYS A 714 30.32 11.67 8.26
CA LYS A 714 28.97 12.24 8.18
C LYS A 714 28.77 13.18 6.98
N ARG A 715 29.14 12.70 5.79
CA ARG A 715 29.12 13.49 4.55
C ARG A 715 28.70 12.65 3.35
N ILE A 716 28.23 13.32 2.32
CA ILE A 716 27.82 12.72 1.04
C ILE A 716 28.70 13.30 -0.06
N GLY A 717 29.22 12.46 -0.94
CA GLY A 717 30.10 12.84 -2.04
C GLY A 717 29.46 12.59 -3.41
N PHE A 718 29.72 13.46 -4.38
CA PHE A 718 29.29 13.29 -5.77
C PHE A 718 30.47 13.45 -6.73
N ALA A 719 30.55 12.58 -7.75
CA ALA A 719 31.52 12.69 -8.84
C ALA A 719 30.89 12.29 -10.17
N ARG A 720 31.48 12.79 -11.26
CA ARG A 720 31.10 12.37 -12.62
C ARG A 720 31.61 10.97 -12.91
N THR A 721 30.88 10.23 -13.72
CA THR A 721 31.24 8.92 -14.29
C THR A 721 31.27 9.01 -15.81
N ALA A 722 31.52 7.89 -16.48
CA ALA A 722 31.35 7.80 -17.93
C ALA A 722 29.87 7.94 -18.37
N ALA A 723 28.92 7.69 -17.47
CA ALA A 723 27.48 7.86 -17.71
C ALA A 723 26.99 9.27 -17.39
N SER A 724 27.83 10.12 -16.77
CA SER A 724 27.45 11.51 -16.52
C SER A 724 27.29 12.26 -17.84
N PRO A 725 26.19 13.02 -17.99
CA PRO A 725 26.08 13.99 -19.06
C PRO A 725 27.24 15.01 -18.99
N LEU A 726 27.77 15.39 -20.15
CA LEU A 726 28.93 16.28 -20.26
C LEU A 726 28.64 17.70 -19.80
#